data_AF-A0A2D5Z2W4-F1
#
_entry.id   AF-A0A2D5Z2W4-F1
#
_cell.length_a   1.000
_cell.length_b   1.000
_cell.length_c   1.000
_cell.angle_alpha   90.00
_cell.angle_beta   90.00
_cell.angle_gamma   90.00
#
_symmetry.space_group_name_H-M   'P 1'
#
loop_
_entity.id
_entity.type
_entity.pdbx_description
1 polymer ?
#
loop_
_entity_poly.entity_id
_entity_poly.type
_entity_poly.pdbx_seq_one_letter_code
_entity_poly.pdbx_strand_id
1 'polypeptide(L)'
;MQDPCSVRRASKRCLLFVCTSAMVPAFAGDIRHVTADTLATWDGSSADWSDATRWSSNPVVPNNTADRTFDVVIQSGFVNVDIPVVIDEFTFTGDGLNGTLDITVENRMTLGGGRIGGNGVIRAQGGLLLTGSSTEMHASIESSGLAVWESGLVRTRGSSNPIFRNLPSGVLDVRPEETIESQSAFHVPIVNEGLLRRSTGMFATTLLEVQNDGTVAVESGAIGISRFSGVGSYEIAEGTLLELGRRGPTVQTLESAARITGSGDLDFAGSEIAMEGTIDVTGNVRVLQSGMRLRPGSNLVQSWNQFEVRSSLFLETASPLIFTAPVRISGDVTSNGIHGDDDVTFLADLEWLGSGLHTTGRLELAGNTRMSGPALNVDGTTLENTGIIVWESDTLRVENDASILNHPGGVFDIRHNARINFGSYPAPTFENRGILLRSAGTGDFTFNAHLVNRGLFEIQTGIVTINLALGSFVQTAGATHLDGGNLRSAFDGLLEFEGGELTGGGTIDGNVDSSAAIVGDDDVANTLTITGHYAQHDLARLVTEILEPSEGSFDRVLAGEADVAGTIEIQMLQGARVSDGDSFLILIADQVTVAPNLELLVPADAIEGRLDLVTVVDGPFTGKDAIRFTITNVIPSPSTVAMVATLVGPMIMRRSSGRRTRRPDPLETT
;
A
#
# COMPACT_ATOMS: atom_id res chain seq x y z
N MET A 1 19.45 -2.79 37.29
CA MET A 1 20.53 -3.79 37.45
C MET A 1 19.87 -5.17 37.43
N GLN A 2 20.14 -5.91 36.35
CA GLN A 2 20.02 -7.38 36.11
C GLN A 2 19.00 -8.26 36.87
N ASP A 3 18.11 -8.86 36.07
CA ASP A 3 17.50 -10.21 36.07
C ASP A 3 17.41 -11.06 37.34
N PRO A 4 16.29 -11.79 37.49
CA PRO A 4 16.36 -13.22 37.16
C PRO A 4 15.16 -13.79 36.38
N CYS A 5 15.50 -14.57 35.36
CA CYS A 5 14.93 -15.85 34.93
C CYS A 5 13.51 -16.21 35.43
N SER A 6 12.53 -16.25 34.52
CA SER A 6 11.36 -17.12 34.67
C SER A 6 10.97 -17.77 33.34
N VAL A 7 10.76 -19.08 33.45
CA VAL A 7 10.53 -20.08 32.41
C VAL A 7 9.15 -19.86 31.77
N ARG A 8 9.10 -19.60 30.46
CA ARG A 8 7.86 -19.77 29.66
C ARG A 8 7.96 -21.01 28.79
N ARG A 9 7.14 -22.00 29.11
CA ARG A 9 6.85 -23.19 28.29
C ARG A 9 6.18 -22.72 26.99
N ALA A 10 6.92 -22.70 25.89
CA ALA A 10 6.35 -22.64 24.55
C ALA A 10 5.96 -24.06 24.12
N SER A 11 4.66 -24.29 24.00
CA SER A 11 4.08 -25.48 23.40
C SER A 11 4.49 -25.57 21.93
N LYS A 12 5.47 -26.44 21.63
CA LYS A 12 5.77 -26.88 20.26
C LYS A 12 4.57 -27.65 19.72
N ARG A 13 3.65 -26.96 19.03
CA ARG A 13 2.80 -27.61 18.03
C ARG A 13 3.68 -27.86 16.82
N CYS A 14 4.06 -29.12 16.66
CA CYS A 14 4.75 -29.65 15.50
C CYS A 14 3.80 -29.51 14.30
N LEU A 15 3.91 -28.39 13.57
CA LEU A 15 3.24 -28.23 12.27
C LEU A 15 4.10 -28.97 11.26
N LEU A 16 3.61 -30.12 10.84
CA LEU A 16 4.21 -30.99 9.83
C LEU A 16 4.10 -30.27 8.48
N PHE A 17 5.08 -29.43 8.14
CA PHE A 17 5.24 -28.91 6.79
C PHE A 17 5.70 -30.07 5.90
N VAL A 18 4.78 -30.60 5.10
CA VAL A 18 5.10 -31.47 3.98
C VAL A 18 5.68 -30.58 2.89
N CYS A 19 6.98 -30.31 2.95
CA CYS A 19 7.73 -29.89 1.77
C CYS A 19 7.77 -31.09 0.82
N THR A 20 6.89 -31.13 -0.17
CA THR A 20 7.14 -31.89 -1.39
C THR A 20 8.16 -31.13 -2.22
N SER A 21 9.41 -31.08 -1.75
CA SER A 21 10.53 -30.95 -2.67
C SER A 21 10.51 -32.21 -3.53
N ALA A 22 10.17 -32.08 -4.82
CA ALA A 22 10.39 -33.14 -5.79
C ALA A 22 11.89 -33.44 -5.81
N MET A 23 12.30 -34.38 -4.96
CA MET A 23 13.66 -34.88 -4.89
C MET A 23 13.84 -35.66 -6.19
N VAL A 24 14.36 -35.00 -7.22
CA VAL A 24 14.83 -35.68 -8.42
C VAL A 24 15.93 -36.64 -7.94
N PRO A 25 15.80 -37.95 -8.16
CA PRO A 25 16.90 -38.85 -7.88
C PRO A 25 18.07 -38.38 -8.72
N ALA A 26 19.19 -38.05 -8.08
CA ALA A 26 20.46 -37.96 -8.76
C ALA A 26 20.72 -39.34 -9.39
N PHE A 27 20.35 -39.50 -10.65
CA PHE A 27 20.81 -40.60 -11.47
C PHE A 27 22.30 -40.35 -11.75
N ALA A 28 23.12 -40.59 -10.73
CA ALA A 28 24.48 -41.08 -10.93
C ALA A 28 24.40 -42.60 -11.18
N GLY A 29 23.60 -42.99 -12.17
CA GLY A 29 23.77 -44.27 -12.82
C GLY A 29 24.76 -44.02 -13.93
N ASP A 30 25.94 -44.62 -13.85
CA ASP A 30 26.81 -44.79 -15.02
C ASP A 30 25.97 -45.46 -16.11
N ILE A 31 25.43 -44.65 -17.03
CA ILE A 31 24.94 -45.15 -18.31
C ILE A 31 26.20 -45.60 -19.02
N ARG A 32 26.45 -46.91 -19.02
CA ARG A 32 27.44 -47.51 -19.90
C ARG A 32 27.02 -47.16 -21.33
N HIS A 33 27.70 -46.17 -21.89
CA HIS A 33 27.66 -45.78 -23.29
C HIS A 33 27.97 -47.04 -24.12
N VAL A 34 26.96 -47.58 -24.80
CA VAL A 34 27.19 -48.53 -25.90
C VAL A 34 27.41 -47.63 -27.10
N THR A 35 28.67 -47.40 -27.47
CA THR A 35 29.01 -46.67 -28.69
C THR A 35 28.30 -47.30 -29.87
N ALA A 36 27.78 -46.51 -30.80
CA ALA A 36 27.14 -47.06 -31.98
C ALA A 36 28.08 -47.97 -32.77
N ASP A 37 27.50 -48.83 -33.61
CA ASP A 37 28.26 -49.78 -34.41
C ASP A 37 29.19 -49.08 -35.43
N THR A 38 28.89 -47.83 -35.80
CA THR A 38 29.65 -47.10 -36.81
C THR A 38 29.67 -45.60 -36.53
N LEU A 39 30.87 -45.02 -36.44
CA LEU A 39 31.09 -43.57 -36.49
C LEU A 39 31.16 -43.09 -37.96
N ALA A 40 30.29 -42.16 -38.32
CA ALA A 40 30.24 -41.56 -39.65
C ALA A 40 30.49 -40.04 -39.59
N THR A 41 31.55 -39.62 -40.25
CA THR A 41 31.98 -38.21 -40.32
C THR A 41 31.73 -37.65 -41.73
N TRP A 42 31.16 -36.45 -41.81
CA TRP A 42 30.96 -35.73 -43.05
C TRP A 42 32.27 -35.11 -43.58
N ASP A 43 32.48 -35.14 -44.89
CA ASP A 43 33.71 -34.66 -45.55
C ASP A 43 33.87 -33.12 -45.57
N GLY A 44 32.88 -32.38 -45.10
CA GLY A 44 32.86 -30.92 -45.07
C GLY A 44 32.35 -30.25 -46.34
N SER A 45 31.83 -31.01 -47.30
CA SER A 45 31.29 -30.48 -48.56
C SER A 45 29.83 -30.00 -48.44
N SER A 46 29.30 -29.43 -49.52
CA SER A 46 27.88 -29.13 -49.66
C SER A 46 27.21 -30.18 -50.54
N ALA A 47 26.39 -31.07 -49.97
CA ALA A 47 25.75 -32.16 -50.68
C ALA A 47 24.54 -32.74 -49.91
N ASP A 48 23.83 -33.67 -50.56
CA ASP A 48 22.70 -34.41 -49.98
C ASP A 48 23.20 -35.47 -48.98
N TRP A 49 22.44 -35.67 -47.90
CA TRP A 49 22.73 -36.68 -46.87
C TRP A 49 22.81 -38.09 -47.49
N SER A 50 21.99 -38.37 -48.49
CA SER A 50 21.96 -39.65 -49.20
C SER A 50 23.19 -39.95 -50.09
N ASP A 51 24.09 -38.97 -50.32
CA ASP A 51 25.33 -39.19 -51.07
C ASP A 51 26.36 -39.92 -50.18
N ALA A 52 26.37 -41.25 -50.27
CA ALA A 52 27.29 -42.12 -49.54
C ALA A 52 28.78 -41.76 -49.73
N THR A 53 29.16 -41.09 -50.84
CA THR A 53 30.55 -40.73 -51.10
C THR A 53 31.09 -39.62 -50.19
N ARG A 54 30.19 -38.93 -49.47
CA ARG A 54 30.50 -37.82 -48.55
C ARG A 54 30.73 -38.25 -47.11
N TRP A 55 30.43 -39.50 -46.80
CA TRP A 55 30.56 -40.06 -45.46
C TRP A 55 31.80 -40.94 -45.32
N SER A 56 32.47 -40.88 -44.17
CA SER A 56 33.54 -41.83 -43.84
C SER A 56 33.09 -43.29 -43.79
N SER A 57 31.78 -43.53 -43.66
CA SER A 57 31.14 -44.86 -43.70
C SER A 57 30.84 -45.38 -45.11
N ASN A 58 31.21 -44.64 -46.18
CA ASN A 58 31.09 -45.07 -47.58
C ASN A 58 31.46 -46.57 -47.77
N PRO A 59 30.60 -47.40 -48.42
CA PRO A 59 29.42 -47.07 -49.25
C PRO A 59 28.10 -46.96 -48.51
N VAL A 60 28.14 -46.82 -47.19
CA VAL A 60 26.96 -46.79 -46.34
C VAL A 60 26.62 -45.35 -45.96
N VAL A 61 25.36 -44.99 -46.18
CA VAL A 61 24.76 -43.75 -45.66
C VAL A 61 24.35 -43.95 -44.19
N PRO A 62 24.66 -43.02 -43.28
CA PRO A 62 24.22 -43.08 -41.89
C PRO A 62 22.68 -43.00 -41.79
N ASN A 63 22.07 -44.11 -41.37
CA ASN A 63 20.65 -44.23 -41.04
C ASN A 63 20.45 -45.56 -40.30
N ASN A 64 20.03 -45.51 -39.02
CA ASN A 64 19.91 -46.67 -38.14
C ASN A 64 19.01 -47.74 -38.77
N THR A 65 19.44 -48.99 -38.65
CA THR A 65 18.65 -50.18 -38.95
C THR A 65 18.67 -51.10 -37.73
N ALA A 66 17.85 -52.15 -37.73
CA ALA A 66 17.81 -53.13 -36.64
C ALA A 66 19.18 -53.78 -36.34
N ASP A 67 20.09 -53.81 -37.33
CA ASP A 67 21.38 -54.49 -37.25
C ASP A 67 22.57 -53.51 -37.19
N ARG A 68 22.33 -52.21 -37.31
CA ARG A 68 23.42 -51.21 -37.31
C ARG A 68 22.95 -49.84 -36.85
N THR A 69 23.67 -49.32 -35.87
CA THR A 69 23.51 -47.95 -35.33
C THR A 69 24.65 -47.03 -35.79
N PHE A 70 24.39 -45.72 -35.82
CA PHE A 70 25.36 -44.71 -36.25
C PHE A 70 25.50 -43.55 -35.27
N ASP A 71 26.75 -43.22 -34.99
CA ASP A 71 27.13 -41.92 -34.42
C ASP A 71 27.57 -41.01 -35.56
N VAL A 72 27.01 -39.81 -35.64
CA VAL A 72 27.26 -38.89 -36.75
C VAL A 72 27.98 -37.63 -36.27
N VAL A 73 29.02 -37.24 -37.01
CA VAL A 73 29.79 -36.01 -36.76
C VAL A 73 29.85 -35.14 -38.01
N ILE A 74 29.37 -33.90 -37.91
CA ILE A 74 29.46 -32.88 -38.97
C ILE A 74 30.15 -31.65 -38.40
N GLN A 75 31.35 -31.34 -38.89
CA GLN A 75 32.16 -30.23 -38.36
C GLN A 75 32.26 -29.02 -39.28
N SER A 76 31.92 -29.17 -40.55
CA SER A 76 31.90 -28.12 -41.57
C SER A 76 30.99 -28.53 -42.74
N GLY A 77 30.71 -27.60 -43.65
CA GLY A 77 29.92 -27.86 -44.86
C GLY A 77 28.42 -27.68 -44.68
N PHE A 78 27.69 -27.80 -45.79
CA PHE A 78 26.23 -27.70 -45.84
C PHE A 78 25.60 -29.04 -46.21
N VAL A 79 24.91 -29.68 -45.27
CA VAL A 79 24.26 -30.98 -45.51
C VAL A 79 22.77 -30.77 -45.77
N ASN A 80 22.27 -31.24 -46.90
CA ASN A 80 20.85 -31.25 -47.23
C ASN A 80 20.23 -32.61 -46.84
N VAL A 81 19.35 -32.60 -45.85
CA VAL A 81 18.61 -33.77 -45.37
C VAL A 81 17.47 -34.08 -46.35
N ASP A 82 17.79 -34.92 -47.33
CA ASP A 82 16.94 -35.32 -48.46
C ASP A 82 16.22 -36.66 -48.24
N ILE A 83 16.51 -37.35 -47.12
CA ILE A 83 15.81 -38.54 -46.63
C ILE A 83 15.48 -38.39 -45.13
N PRO A 84 14.48 -39.10 -44.58
CA PRO A 84 14.31 -39.20 -43.13
C PRO A 84 15.47 -39.96 -42.51
N VAL A 85 16.03 -39.43 -41.41
CA VAL A 85 17.23 -39.97 -40.76
C VAL A 85 16.90 -40.36 -39.32
N VAL A 86 17.29 -41.58 -38.94
CA VAL A 86 17.37 -42.01 -37.54
C VAL A 86 18.82 -42.35 -37.23
N ILE A 87 19.39 -41.80 -36.17
CA ILE A 87 20.78 -42.02 -35.75
C ILE A 87 20.87 -42.09 -34.23
N ASP A 88 21.96 -42.65 -33.71
CA ASP A 88 22.16 -42.87 -32.27
C ASP A 88 22.67 -41.58 -31.60
N GLU A 89 23.92 -41.17 -31.84
CA GLU A 89 24.43 -39.85 -31.45
C GLU A 89 24.60 -38.90 -32.64
N PHE A 90 24.49 -37.59 -32.36
CA PHE A 90 24.73 -36.55 -33.35
C PHE A 90 25.54 -35.40 -32.79
N THR A 91 26.73 -35.15 -33.35
CA THR A 91 27.54 -33.96 -33.05
C THR A 91 27.61 -33.06 -34.27
N PHE A 92 27.05 -31.85 -34.15
CA PHE A 92 27.05 -30.85 -35.20
C PHE A 92 27.76 -29.58 -34.72
N THR A 93 28.86 -29.24 -35.39
CA THR A 93 29.55 -27.94 -35.29
C THR A 93 29.76 -27.34 -36.69
N GLY A 94 29.02 -27.82 -37.69
CA GLY A 94 29.18 -27.45 -39.09
C GLY A 94 28.53 -26.12 -39.49
N ASP A 95 28.59 -25.79 -40.78
CA ASP A 95 28.11 -24.50 -41.28
C ASP A 95 26.58 -24.49 -41.37
N GLY A 96 25.98 -25.54 -41.95
CA GLY A 96 24.53 -25.64 -42.03
C GLY A 96 23.95 -27.03 -42.29
N LEU A 97 22.85 -27.33 -41.61
CA LEU A 97 21.90 -28.37 -41.99
C LEU A 97 20.74 -27.69 -42.73
N ASN A 98 20.30 -28.28 -43.84
CA ASN A 98 19.11 -27.89 -44.61
C ASN A 98 18.28 -29.13 -44.90
N GLY A 99 17.11 -28.97 -45.53
CA GLY A 99 16.26 -30.10 -45.95
C GLY A 99 14.80 -29.89 -45.55
N THR A 100 13.92 -30.82 -45.91
CA THR A 100 12.50 -30.73 -45.51
C THR A 100 12.04 -31.93 -44.70
N LEU A 101 12.95 -32.85 -44.38
CA LEU A 101 12.66 -34.11 -43.72
C LEU A 101 13.28 -34.15 -42.33
N ASP A 102 12.76 -35.05 -41.50
CA ASP A 102 13.08 -35.13 -40.08
C ASP A 102 14.41 -35.85 -39.82
N ILE A 103 15.12 -35.40 -38.78
CA ILE A 103 16.22 -36.13 -38.15
C ILE A 103 15.76 -36.57 -36.76
N THR A 104 15.94 -37.84 -36.43
CA THR A 104 15.73 -38.39 -35.09
C THR A 104 17.05 -38.87 -34.52
N VAL A 105 17.41 -38.35 -33.34
CA VAL A 105 18.59 -38.73 -32.57
C VAL A 105 18.11 -39.47 -31.33
N GLU A 106 18.41 -40.77 -31.24
CA GLU A 106 17.90 -41.67 -30.21
C GLU A 106 18.62 -41.46 -28.86
N ASN A 107 19.92 -41.18 -28.90
CA ASN A 107 20.76 -40.87 -27.74
C ASN A 107 21.10 -39.37 -27.70
N ARG A 108 22.40 -39.02 -27.63
CA ARG A 108 22.83 -37.65 -27.37
C ARG A 108 22.96 -36.83 -28.65
N MET A 109 22.32 -35.67 -28.67
CA MET A 109 22.56 -34.62 -29.65
C MET A 109 23.44 -33.51 -29.04
N THR A 110 24.49 -33.09 -29.73
CA THR A 110 25.34 -31.95 -29.36
C THR A 110 25.38 -30.94 -30.51
N LEU A 111 24.93 -29.72 -30.25
CA LEU A 111 24.98 -28.59 -31.17
C LEU A 111 26.02 -27.58 -30.68
N GLY A 112 27.10 -27.40 -31.44
CA GLY A 112 28.22 -26.48 -31.16
C GLY A 112 28.07 -25.08 -31.78
N GLY A 113 26.98 -24.83 -32.50
CA GLY A 113 26.72 -23.63 -33.30
C GLY A 113 26.30 -23.95 -34.74
N GLY A 114 26.27 -22.92 -35.58
CA GLY A 114 25.92 -23.05 -37.01
C GLY A 114 24.42 -22.96 -37.27
N ARG A 115 24.03 -23.14 -38.54
CA ARG A 115 22.62 -23.04 -38.98
C ARG A 115 21.96 -24.41 -38.96
N ILE A 116 20.91 -24.55 -38.16
CA ILE A 116 20.06 -25.75 -38.13
C ILE A 116 18.78 -25.44 -38.90
N GLY A 117 18.74 -25.73 -40.20
CA GLY A 117 17.64 -25.32 -41.07
C GLY A 117 16.94 -26.42 -41.83
N GLY A 118 15.80 -26.01 -42.38
CA GLY A 118 14.87 -26.90 -43.07
C GLY A 118 13.45 -26.77 -42.56
N ASN A 119 12.48 -27.33 -43.28
CA ASN A 119 11.08 -27.40 -42.82
C ASN A 119 10.77 -28.68 -42.02
N GLY A 120 11.75 -29.59 -41.88
CA GLY A 120 11.61 -30.79 -41.06
C GLY A 120 11.75 -30.50 -39.56
N VAL A 121 11.49 -31.52 -38.74
CA VAL A 121 11.63 -31.50 -37.28
C VAL A 121 12.86 -32.29 -36.86
N ILE A 122 13.64 -31.75 -35.94
CA ILE A 122 14.77 -32.45 -35.30
C ILE A 122 14.32 -32.96 -33.95
N ARG A 123 14.36 -34.29 -33.74
CA ARG A 123 13.95 -34.94 -32.50
C ARG A 123 15.18 -35.40 -31.73
N ALA A 124 15.44 -34.78 -30.58
CA ALA A 124 16.48 -35.18 -29.64
C ALA A 124 15.84 -36.02 -28.52
N GLN A 125 15.89 -37.35 -28.64
CA GLN A 125 15.17 -38.24 -27.74
C GLN A 125 15.95 -38.53 -26.44
N GLY A 126 17.24 -38.81 -26.54
CA GLY A 126 18.10 -39.19 -25.41
C GLY A 126 18.81 -38.02 -24.72
N GLY A 127 18.73 -36.81 -25.28
CA GLY A 127 19.22 -35.58 -24.67
C GLY A 127 19.83 -34.62 -25.69
N LEU A 128 19.91 -33.34 -25.32
CA LEU A 128 20.43 -32.27 -26.16
C LEU A 128 21.43 -31.42 -25.36
N LEU A 129 22.59 -31.14 -25.94
CA LEU A 129 23.52 -30.13 -25.44
C LEU A 129 23.63 -29.00 -26.48
N LEU A 130 23.26 -27.79 -26.10
CA LEU A 130 23.51 -26.56 -26.84
C LEU A 130 24.75 -25.88 -26.21
N THR A 131 25.85 -25.82 -26.95
CA THR A 131 27.14 -25.34 -26.45
C THR A 131 27.93 -24.63 -27.55
N GLY A 132 29.10 -24.09 -27.21
CA GLY A 132 29.99 -23.44 -28.16
C GLY A 132 29.46 -22.09 -28.64
N SER A 133 29.35 -21.93 -29.95
CA SER A 133 28.99 -20.66 -30.62
C SER A 133 27.48 -20.52 -30.85
N SER A 134 27.04 -19.42 -31.47
CA SER A 134 25.61 -19.18 -31.71
C SER A 134 25.00 -20.24 -32.63
N THR A 135 23.85 -20.78 -32.23
CA THR A 135 23.03 -21.70 -33.02
C THR A 135 21.86 -20.94 -33.64
N GLU A 136 21.72 -21.01 -34.96
CA GLU A 136 20.58 -20.43 -35.69
C GLU A 136 19.58 -21.52 -36.08
N MET A 137 18.47 -21.58 -35.35
CA MET A 137 17.36 -22.49 -35.62
C MET A 137 16.46 -21.92 -36.72
N HIS A 138 16.41 -22.62 -37.84
CA HIS A 138 15.47 -22.46 -38.95
C HIS A 138 14.49 -23.64 -39.07
N ALA A 139 14.77 -24.73 -38.36
CA ALA A 139 13.92 -25.91 -38.15
C ALA A 139 13.53 -26.04 -36.68
N SER A 140 12.38 -26.66 -36.41
CA SER A 140 11.91 -26.91 -35.03
C SER A 140 12.71 -28.04 -34.39
N ILE A 141 12.97 -27.92 -33.08
CA ILE A 141 13.61 -28.96 -32.26
C ILE A 141 12.59 -29.47 -31.24
N GLU A 142 12.41 -30.79 -31.15
CA GLU A 142 11.65 -31.46 -30.10
C GLU A 142 12.62 -32.20 -29.17
N SER A 143 12.53 -31.94 -27.87
CA SER A 143 13.33 -32.64 -26.85
C SER A 143 12.41 -33.40 -25.89
N SER A 144 12.63 -34.71 -25.75
CA SER A 144 11.93 -35.56 -24.75
C SER A 144 12.81 -35.94 -23.55
N GLY A 145 14.11 -35.67 -23.62
CA GLY A 145 15.09 -35.91 -22.56
C GLY A 145 15.62 -34.62 -21.93
N LEU A 146 16.79 -34.70 -21.30
CA LEU A 146 17.49 -33.53 -20.76
C LEU A 146 18.13 -32.72 -21.90
N ALA A 147 17.61 -31.52 -22.14
CA ALA A 147 18.22 -30.47 -22.94
C ALA A 147 18.95 -29.48 -22.03
N VAL A 148 20.26 -29.33 -22.20
CA VAL A 148 21.08 -28.33 -21.50
C VAL A 148 21.49 -27.25 -22.48
N TRP A 149 21.09 -26.02 -22.21
CA TRP A 149 21.70 -24.85 -22.82
C TRP A 149 22.85 -24.39 -21.94
N GLU A 150 24.08 -24.58 -22.41
CA GLU A 150 25.30 -24.34 -21.65
C GLU A 150 25.94 -22.99 -22.01
N SER A 151 26.05 -22.69 -23.30
CA SER A 151 26.66 -21.45 -23.80
C SER A 151 26.20 -21.13 -25.22
N GLY A 152 26.46 -19.89 -25.64
CA GLY A 152 26.25 -19.45 -27.02
C GLY A 152 24.79 -19.14 -27.32
N LEU A 153 24.58 -18.09 -28.11
CA LEU A 153 23.22 -17.59 -28.31
C LEU A 153 22.37 -18.52 -29.18
N VAL A 154 21.14 -18.79 -28.76
CA VAL A 154 20.15 -19.52 -29.55
C VAL A 154 19.22 -18.52 -30.24
N ARG A 155 19.17 -18.57 -31.58
CA ARG A 155 18.32 -17.69 -32.39
C ARG A 155 17.31 -18.51 -33.18
N THR A 156 16.02 -18.23 -33.03
CA THR A 156 15.00 -18.72 -33.97
C THR A 156 14.90 -17.73 -35.14
N ARG A 157 15.23 -18.17 -36.35
CA ARG A 157 15.25 -17.38 -37.58
C ARG A 157 14.49 -18.07 -38.71
N GLY A 158 13.92 -17.28 -39.61
CA GLY A 158 13.34 -17.78 -40.86
C GLY A 158 11.81 -17.68 -40.94
N SER A 159 11.28 -17.84 -42.15
CA SER A 159 9.85 -17.74 -42.47
C SER A 159 9.00 -18.91 -41.97
N SER A 160 9.65 -19.98 -41.48
CA SER A 160 9.03 -21.21 -41.00
C SER A 160 8.56 -21.15 -39.54
N ASN A 161 8.89 -20.08 -38.79
CA ASN A 161 8.56 -19.95 -37.36
C ASN A 161 8.99 -21.19 -36.54
N PRO A 162 10.30 -21.50 -36.48
CA PRO A 162 10.79 -22.72 -35.84
C PRO A 162 10.76 -22.63 -34.32
N ILE A 163 10.17 -23.63 -33.67
CA ILE A 163 10.04 -23.67 -32.20
C ILE A 163 11.07 -24.62 -31.56
N PHE A 164 11.46 -24.31 -30.33
CA PHE A 164 11.99 -25.29 -29.40
C PHE A 164 10.84 -25.85 -28.56
N ARG A 165 10.49 -27.12 -28.74
CA ARG A 165 9.44 -27.80 -27.95
C ARG A 165 10.08 -28.72 -26.92
N ASN A 166 9.94 -28.37 -25.65
CA ASN A 166 10.24 -29.25 -24.52
C ASN A 166 9.00 -30.11 -24.24
N LEU A 167 9.05 -31.39 -24.62
CA LEU A 167 7.93 -32.33 -24.50
C LEU A 167 7.63 -32.67 -23.03
N PRO A 168 6.50 -33.33 -22.70
CA PRO A 168 6.07 -33.53 -21.31
C PRO A 168 7.06 -34.27 -20.40
N SER A 169 7.89 -35.15 -20.97
CA SER A 169 8.96 -35.85 -20.23
C SER A 169 10.29 -35.10 -20.22
N GLY A 170 10.40 -34.03 -21.01
CA GLY A 170 11.63 -33.30 -21.26
C GLY A 170 11.98 -32.32 -20.13
N VAL A 171 13.28 -32.09 -19.99
CA VAL A 171 13.81 -31.04 -19.11
C VAL A 171 14.65 -30.10 -19.96
N LEU A 172 14.28 -28.82 -20.03
CA LEU A 172 15.09 -27.76 -20.62
C LEU A 172 15.78 -26.96 -19.50
N ASP A 173 17.09 -27.10 -19.37
CA ASP A 173 17.91 -26.41 -18.38
C ASP A 173 18.65 -25.22 -19.02
N VAL A 174 18.22 -24.00 -18.70
CA VAL A 174 18.76 -22.75 -19.24
C VAL A 174 19.83 -22.17 -18.31
N ARG A 175 21.11 -22.33 -18.65
CA ARG A 175 22.26 -21.95 -17.80
C ARG A 175 22.97 -20.65 -18.16
N PRO A 176 23.10 -20.22 -19.43
CA PRO A 176 23.86 -19.01 -19.72
C PRO A 176 23.10 -17.75 -19.35
N GLU A 177 23.86 -16.68 -19.13
CA GLU A 177 23.38 -15.31 -18.91
C GLU A 177 23.16 -14.61 -20.25
N GLU A 178 22.51 -15.34 -21.16
CA GLU A 178 22.25 -14.95 -22.54
C GLU A 178 20.74 -14.96 -22.81
N THR A 179 20.36 -14.60 -24.04
CA THR A 179 18.95 -14.53 -24.47
C THR A 179 18.65 -15.62 -25.49
N ILE A 180 17.52 -16.33 -25.35
CA ILE A 180 16.95 -17.05 -26.50
C ILE A 180 16.10 -16.04 -27.27
N GLU A 181 16.56 -15.62 -28.45
CA GLU A 181 15.93 -14.54 -29.22
C GLU A 181 15.31 -15.01 -30.54
N SER A 182 14.26 -14.31 -30.98
CA SER A 182 13.64 -14.46 -32.30
C SER A 182 13.87 -13.20 -33.13
N GLN A 183 14.12 -13.35 -34.43
CA GLN A 183 14.21 -12.23 -35.37
C GLN A 183 12.86 -11.77 -35.94
N SER A 184 11.81 -12.58 -35.79
CA SER A 184 10.45 -12.16 -36.11
C SER A 184 9.75 -11.68 -34.84
N ALA A 185 9.00 -10.59 -34.94
CA ALA A 185 8.34 -9.96 -33.79
C ALA A 185 7.14 -10.75 -33.23
N PHE A 186 6.78 -11.90 -33.84
CA PHE A 186 5.49 -12.58 -33.65
C PHE A 186 5.62 -14.11 -33.59
N HIS A 187 6.61 -14.62 -32.85
CA HIS A 187 6.86 -16.06 -32.81
C HIS A 187 7.25 -16.52 -31.41
N VAL A 188 6.65 -17.65 -30.98
CA VAL A 188 6.92 -18.36 -29.73
C VAL A 188 8.17 -19.24 -29.90
N PRO A 189 9.38 -18.82 -29.46
CA PRO A 189 10.59 -19.62 -29.61
C PRO A 189 10.57 -20.87 -28.72
N ILE A 190 9.80 -20.88 -27.63
CA ILE A 190 9.78 -21.98 -26.66
C ILE A 190 8.34 -22.41 -26.36
N VAL A 191 8.06 -23.69 -26.61
CA VAL A 191 6.86 -24.37 -26.12
C VAL A 191 7.31 -25.34 -25.03
N ASN A 192 6.86 -25.11 -23.80
CA ASN A 192 7.20 -25.95 -22.65
C ASN A 192 5.99 -26.75 -22.20
N GLU A 193 6.03 -28.07 -22.39
CA GLU A 193 5.05 -29.02 -21.87
C GLU A 193 5.62 -29.85 -20.70
N GLY A 194 6.95 -29.86 -20.54
CA GLY A 194 7.68 -30.52 -19.45
C GLY A 194 8.23 -29.54 -18.41
N LEU A 195 9.47 -29.74 -17.97
CA LEU A 195 10.16 -28.85 -17.03
C LEU A 195 11.13 -27.93 -17.77
N LEU A 196 10.89 -26.62 -17.76
CA LEU A 196 11.89 -25.61 -18.05
C LEU A 196 12.48 -25.15 -16.72
N ARG A 197 13.80 -25.21 -16.54
CA ARG A 197 14.44 -24.75 -15.31
C ARG A 197 15.68 -23.93 -15.55
N ARG A 198 16.05 -23.15 -14.55
CA ARG A 198 17.37 -22.55 -14.41
C ARG A 198 18.06 -23.11 -13.19
N SER A 199 19.04 -23.99 -13.39
CA SER A 199 19.71 -24.71 -12.29
C SER A 199 21.01 -24.07 -11.77
N THR A 200 21.58 -23.12 -12.50
CA THR A 200 22.88 -22.49 -12.18
C THR A 200 22.94 -21.04 -12.62
N GLY A 201 23.91 -20.28 -12.12
CA GLY A 201 24.19 -18.90 -12.55
C GLY A 201 23.56 -17.86 -11.64
N MET A 202 24.17 -16.68 -11.55
CA MET A 202 23.76 -15.62 -10.61
C MET A 202 22.89 -14.56 -11.27
N PHE A 203 23.10 -14.29 -12.56
CA PHE A 203 22.35 -13.26 -13.28
C PHE A 203 21.17 -13.84 -14.06
N ALA A 204 20.37 -12.93 -14.62
CA ALA A 204 19.16 -13.25 -15.34
C ALA A 204 19.43 -13.90 -16.71
N THR A 205 18.74 -14.99 -17.00
CA THR A 205 18.54 -15.48 -18.38
C THR A 205 17.25 -14.86 -18.91
N THR A 206 17.28 -14.28 -20.12
CA THR A 206 16.08 -13.71 -20.74
C THR A 206 15.52 -14.65 -21.79
N LEU A 207 14.23 -14.99 -21.67
CA LEU A 207 13.47 -15.73 -22.66
C LEU A 207 12.51 -14.77 -23.35
N LEU A 208 12.59 -14.69 -24.68
CA LEU A 208 11.78 -13.72 -25.41
C LEU A 208 10.29 -14.07 -25.36
N GLU A 209 9.94 -15.32 -25.60
CA GLU A 209 8.54 -15.75 -25.55
C GLU A 209 8.45 -17.24 -25.16
N VAL A 210 7.54 -17.57 -24.25
CA VAL A 210 7.35 -18.93 -23.72
C VAL A 210 5.86 -19.24 -23.68
N GLN A 211 5.41 -20.24 -24.43
CA GLN A 211 4.14 -20.90 -24.17
C GLN A 211 4.39 -21.99 -23.14
N ASN A 212 3.91 -21.78 -21.91
CA ASN A 212 4.11 -22.70 -20.79
C ASN A 212 2.83 -23.47 -20.50
N ASP A 213 2.82 -24.75 -20.83
CA ASP A 213 1.79 -25.72 -20.44
C ASP A 213 2.32 -26.76 -19.43
N GLY A 214 3.63 -26.70 -19.12
CA GLY A 214 4.32 -27.51 -18.12
C GLY A 214 4.69 -26.71 -16.87
N THR A 215 5.95 -26.81 -16.42
CA THR A 215 6.49 -26.10 -15.26
C THR A 215 7.70 -25.27 -15.65
N VAL A 216 7.76 -24.02 -15.18
CA VAL A 216 8.96 -23.16 -15.20
C VAL A 216 9.51 -23.05 -13.78
N ALA A 217 10.73 -23.53 -13.53
CA ALA A 217 11.37 -23.50 -12.22
C ALA A 217 12.62 -22.61 -12.19
N VAL A 218 12.65 -21.63 -11.29
CA VAL A 218 13.81 -20.77 -11.03
C VAL A 218 14.57 -21.29 -9.81
N GLU A 219 15.55 -22.16 -10.03
CA GLU A 219 16.34 -22.79 -8.96
C GLU A 219 17.62 -21.99 -8.62
N SER A 220 18.08 -21.11 -9.51
CA SER A 220 19.24 -20.22 -9.31
C SER A 220 19.09 -18.91 -10.10
N GLY A 221 19.63 -17.81 -9.58
CA GLY A 221 19.67 -16.52 -10.28
C GLY A 221 18.27 -15.98 -10.61
N ALA A 222 18.05 -15.58 -11.87
CA ALA A 222 16.74 -15.11 -12.33
C ALA A 222 16.36 -15.66 -13.71
N ILE A 223 15.06 -15.85 -13.95
CA ILE A 223 14.50 -16.02 -15.30
C ILE A 223 13.61 -14.81 -15.60
N GLY A 224 13.90 -14.12 -16.72
CA GLY A 224 13.04 -13.06 -17.23
C GLY A 224 12.31 -13.52 -18.49
N ILE A 225 10.99 -13.53 -18.48
CA ILE A 225 10.15 -13.90 -19.63
C ILE A 225 9.50 -12.63 -20.19
N SER A 226 9.81 -12.31 -21.45
CA SER A 226 9.31 -11.09 -22.08
C SER A 226 7.86 -11.23 -22.53
N ARG A 227 7.51 -12.36 -23.15
CA ARG A 227 6.13 -12.75 -23.47
C ARG A 227 5.80 -14.14 -22.95
N PHE A 228 4.63 -14.32 -22.37
CA PHE A 228 4.18 -15.63 -21.90
C PHE A 228 2.73 -15.91 -22.30
N SER A 229 2.43 -17.20 -22.39
CA SER A 229 1.09 -17.74 -22.60
C SER A 229 1.01 -19.16 -22.02
N GLY A 230 -0.17 -19.76 -22.08
CA GLY A 230 -0.40 -21.12 -21.59
C GLY A 230 -0.87 -21.17 -20.13
N VAL A 231 -1.10 -22.38 -19.65
CA VAL A 231 -1.76 -22.66 -18.36
C VAL A 231 -0.83 -23.30 -17.33
N GLY A 232 0.46 -23.39 -17.64
CA GLY A 232 1.46 -24.05 -16.83
C GLY A 232 1.77 -23.33 -15.52
N SER A 233 2.57 -24.00 -14.69
CA SER A 233 2.99 -23.51 -13.38
C SER A 233 4.36 -22.84 -13.41
N TYR A 234 4.61 -22.01 -12.40
CA TYR A 234 5.88 -21.34 -12.15
C TYR A 234 6.29 -21.59 -10.70
N GLU A 235 7.54 -21.97 -10.47
CA GLU A 235 8.12 -22.27 -9.17
C GLU A 235 9.37 -21.43 -8.94
N ILE A 236 9.42 -20.68 -7.84
CA ILE A 236 10.49 -19.72 -7.55
C ILE A 236 11.20 -20.11 -6.24
N ALA A 237 12.43 -20.62 -6.35
CA ALA A 237 13.21 -21.01 -5.17
C ALA A 237 13.65 -19.79 -4.34
N GLU A 238 14.00 -20.02 -3.08
CA GLU A 238 14.49 -18.95 -2.20
C GLU A 238 15.74 -18.26 -2.79
N GLY A 239 15.78 -16.93 -2.72
CA GLY A 239 16.90 -16.14 -3.23
C GLY A 239 16.96 -16.01 -4.76
N THR A 240 15.96 -16.50 -5.48
CA THR A 240 15.84 -16.37 -6.94
C THR A 240 14.72 -15.41 -7.33
N LEU A 241 14.66 -15.05 -8.62
CA LEU A 241 13.70 -14.10 -9.16
C LEU A 241 13.05 -14.61 -10.46
N LEU A 242 11.73 -14.52 -10.54
CA LEU A 242 10.98 -14.61 -11.80
C LEU A 242 10.51 -13.21 -12.22
N GLU A 243 10.88 -12.76 -13.41
CA GLU A 243 10.36 -11.52 -13.99
C GLU A 243 9.44 -11.85 -15.17
N LEU A 244 8.18 -11.40 -15.12
CA LEU A 244 7.22 -11.61 -16.19
C LEU A 244 6.89 -10.30 -16.92
N GLY A 245 6.69 -10.42 -18.23
CA GLY A 245 6.21 -9.34 -19.08
C GLY A 245 7.26 -8.29 -19.43
N ARG A 246 8.57 -8.57 -19.35
CA ARG A 246 9.64 -7.58 -19.61
C ARG A 246 9.48 -6.78 -20.92
N ARG A 247 8.98 -7.44 -21.98
CA ARG A 247 8.76 -6.83 -23.30
C ARG A 247 7.70 -7.63 -24.05
N GLY A 248 6.50 -7.08 -24.20
CA GLY A 248 5.42 -7.80 -24.86
C GLY A 248 4.37 -6.92 -25.53
N PRO A 249 3.24 -7.50 -25.95
CA PRO A 249 2.04 -6.70 -26.24
C PRO A 249 1.66 -5.85 -25.03
N THR A 250 0.78 -4.88 -25.22
CA THR A 250 0.34 -3.98 -24.14
C THR A 250 -0.20 -4.76 -22.93
N VAL A 251 -0.90 -5.87 -23.17
CA VAL A 251 -1.49 -6.74 -22.14
C VAL A 251 -1.09 -8.19 -22.38
N GLN A 252 -0.72 -8.91 -21.33
CA GLN A 252 -0.49 -10.36 -21.32
C GLN A 252 -1.34 -11.01 -20.23
N THR A 253 -1.81 -12.24 -20.47
CA THR A 253 -2.73 -12.91 -19.54
C THR A 253 -2.04 -14.04 -18.80
N LEU A 254 -2.14 -14.04 -17.48
CA LEU A 254 -1.88 -15.20 -16.63
C LEU A 254 -3.21 -15.96 -16.48
N GLU A 255 -3.38 -16.99 -17.30
CA GLU A 255 -4.62 -17.76 -17.44
C GLU A 255 -5.09 -18.40 -16.13
N SER A 256 -6.39 -18.68 -16.02
CA SER A 256 -7.03 -19.16 -14.77
C SER A 256 -6.42 -20.42 -14.13
N ALA A 257 -5.84 -21.32 -14.93
CA ALA A 257 -5.18 -22.52 -14.43
C ALA A 257 -3.70 -22.31 -14.06
N ALA A 258 -3.09 -21.19 -14.47
CA ALA A 258 -1.71 -20.89 -14.16
C ALA A 258 -1.54 -20.61 -12.67
N ARG A 259 -0.45 -21.12 -12.10
CA ARG A 259 -0.10 -20.94 -10.69
C ARG A 259 1.35 -20.54 -10.55
N ILE A 260 1.62 -19.48 -9.81
CA ILE A 260 2.97 -19.05 -9.43
C ILE A 260 3.16 -19.36 -7.95
N THR A 261 4.20 -20.11 -7.59
CA THR A 261 4.48 -20.51 -6.22
C THR A 261 5.95 -20.34 -5.86
N GLY A 262 6.25 -20.35 -4.56
CA GLY A 262 7.61 -20.45 -4.05
C GLY A 262 7.99 -19.33 -3.09
N SER A 263 9.25 -19.31 -2.67
CA SER A 263 9.76 -18.37 -1.67
C SER A 263 10.71 -17.31 -2.22
N GLY A 264 11.04 -17.36 -3.51
CA GLY A 264 11.77 -16.29 -4.19
C GLY A 264 10.88 -15.11 -4.57
N ASP A 265 11.47 -14.13 -5.25
CA ASP A 265 10.81 -12.88 -5.64
C ASP A 265 10.10 -13.01 -7.00
N LEU A 266 9.01 -12.26 -7.17
CA LEU A 266 8.22 -12.17 -8.40
C LEU A 266 8.05 -10.71 -8.81
N ASP A 267 8.50 -10.37 -10.01
CA ASP A 267 8.37 -9.02 -10.56
C ASP A 267 7.55 -9.01 -11.87
N PHE A 268 6.61 -8.06 -11.97
CA PHE A 268 5.86 -7.75 -13.18
C PHE A 268 6.45 -6.50 -13.85
N ALA A 269 7.25 -6.69 -14.89
CA ALA A 269 8.34 -5.77 -15.22
C ALA A 269 8.19 -4.95 -16.52
N GLY A 270 7.15 -5.14 -17.35
CA GLY A 270 7.05 -4.42 -18.64
C GLY A 270 5.66 -4.25 -19.26
N SER A 271 4.91 -5.33 -19.50
CA SER A 271 3.52 -5.32 -19.99
C SER A 271 2.51 -5.30 -18.85
N GLU A 272 1.28 -4.81 -19.09
CA GLU A 272 0.19 -5.00 -18.13
C GLU A 272 -0.09 -6.51 -18.05
N ILE A 273 -0.19 -7.04 -16.83
CA ILE A 273 -0.53 -8.45 -16.61
C ILE A 273 -1.98 -8.57 -16.19
N ALA A 274 -2.83 -9.07 -17.09
CA ALA A 274 -4.18 -9.51 -16.77
C ALA A 274 -4.10 -10.85 -16.03
N MET A 275 -4.49 -10.88 -14.77
CA MET A 275 -4.43 -12.07 -13.94
C MET A 275 -5.81 -12.71 -13.85
N GLU A 276 -5.87 -14.01 -14.09
CA GLU A 276 -7.03 -14.88 -13.83
C GLU A 276 -6.63 -16.09 -12.98
N GLY A 277 -5.32 -16.37 -12.85
CA GLY A 277 -4.76 -17.51 -12.10
C GLY A 277 -4.47 -17.26 -10.62
N THR A 278 -3.54 -18.02 -10.06
CA THR A 278 -3.15 -17.94 -8.64
C THR A 278 -1.70 -17.48 -8.45
N ILE A 279 -1.47 -16.55 -7.51
CA ILE A 279 -0.15 -16.20 -6.96
C ILE A 279 -0.10 -16.67 -5.50
N ASP A 280 0.89 -17.51 -5.17
CA ASP A 280 1.17 -18.03 -3.82
C ASP A 280 2.67 -18.01 -3.57
N VAL A 281 3.19 -16.80 -3.46
CA VAL A 281 4.61 -16.50 -3.33
C VAL A 281 4.87 -15.90 -1.97
N THR A 282 5.82 -16.46 -1.22
CA THR A 282 6.19 -15.96 0.11
C THR A 282 7.32 -14.93 0.08
N GLY A 283 8.03 -14.79 -1.05
CA GLY A 283 8.99 -13.72 -1.28
C GLY A 283 8.30 -12.38 -1.52
N ASN A 284 9.00 -11.44 -2.16
CA ASN A 284 8.41 -10.16 -2.53
C ASN A 284 7.67 -10.29 -3.87
N VAL A 285 6.50 -9.64 -3.98
CA VAL A 285 5.75 -9.52 -5.23
C VAL A 285 5.72 -8.06 -5.63
N ARG A 286 6.18 -7.71 -6.83
CA ARG A 286 6.29 -6.30 -7.26
C ARG A 286 5.57 -6.04 -8.58
N VAL A 287 4.66 -5.07 -8.56
CA VAL A 287 3.98 -4.52 -9.73
C VAL A 287 4.74 -3.28 -10.18
N LEU A 288 5.60 -3.43 -11.20
CA LEU A 288 6.59 -2.39 -11.54
C LEU A 288 6.09 -1.40 -12.58
N GLN A 289 6.02 -1.78 -13.87
CA GLN A 289 5.91 -0.81 -14.98
C GLN A 289 4.49 -0.62 -15.50
N SER A 290 3.98 -1.51 -16.35
CA SER A 290 2.66 -1.33 -16.97
C SER A 290 1.50 -1.86 -16.13
N GLY A 291 1.79 -2.28 -14.90
CA GLY A 291 0.77 -2.65 -13.92
C GLY A 291 0.32 -4.10 -13.98
N MET A 292 -0.65 -4.41 -13.12
CA MET A 292 -1.33 -5.70 -13.03
C MET A 292 -2.83 -5.44 -12.93
N ARG A 293 -3.64 -6.27 -13.59
CA ARG A 293 -5.10 -6.19 -13.59
C ARG A 293 -5.68 -7.50 -13.10
N LEU A 294 -6.26 -7.47 -11.91
CA LEU A 294 -6.96 -8.63 -11.35
C LEU A 294 -8.34 -8.73 -11.99
N ARG A 295 -8.62 -9.87 -12.61
CA ARG A 295 -9.92 -10.20 -13.23
C ARG A 295 -10.70 -11.22 -12.41
N PRO A 296 -11.98 -11.49 -12.73
CA PRO A 296 -12.73 -12.55 -12.06
C PRO A 296 -12.00 -13.89 -12.16
N GLY A 297 -11.79 -14.56 -11.02
CA GLY A 297 -11.01 -15.79 -10.91
C GLY A 297 -9.60 -15.60 -10.35
N SER A 298 -9.08 -14.37 -10.32
CA SER A 298 -7.80 -14.05 -9.67
C SER A 298 -7.77 -14.54 -8.22
N ASN A 299 -6.68 -15.19 -7.83
CA ASN A 299 -6.47 -15.64 -6.46
C ASN A 299 -5.09 -15.20 -5.95
N LEU A 300 -5.08 -14.26 -5.01
CA LEU A 300 -3.89 -13.82 -4.29
C LEU A 300 -3.81 -14.54 -2.95
N VAL A 301 -2.94 -15.54 -2.84
CA VAL A 301 -2.60 -16.15 -1.55
C VAL A 301 -1.61 -15.20 -0.88
N GLN A 302 -2.09 -14.45 0.12
CA GLN A 302 -1.37 -13.34 0.74
C GLN A 302 -0.31 -13.81 1.73
N SER A 303 0.63 -14.62 1.24
CA SER A 303 1.72 -15.24 2.00
C SER A 303 3.06 -14.52 1.80
N TRP A 304 3.08 -13.45 1.01
CA TRP A 304 4.27 -12.65 0.66
C TRP A 304 4.90 -11.96 1.85
N ASN A 305 6.21 -11.70 1.74
CA ASN A 305 6.92 -10.81 2.64
C ASN A 305 6.48 -9.34 2.45
N GLN A 306 6.33 -8.93 1.19
CA GLN A 306 5.82 -7.61 0.82
C GLN A 306 5.19 -7.67 -0.58
N PHE A 307 4.04 -7.04 -0.74
CA PHE A 307 3.44 -6.77 -2.05
C PHE A 307 3.62 -5.29 -2.38
N GLU A 308 4.45 -4.97 -3.37
CA GLU A 308 4.82 -3.61 -3.74
C GLU A 308 4.15 -3.16 -5.05
N VAL A 309 3.42 -2.05 -5.00
CA VAL A 309 2.81 -1.39 -6.16
C VAL A 309 3.61 -0.13 -6.50
N ARG A 310 4.40 -0.18 -7.59
CA ARG A 310 5.15 0.96 -8.13
C ARG A 310 4.49 1.63 -9.32
N SER A 311 3.60 0.91 -10.00
CA SER A 311 2.72 1.46 -11.03
C SER A 311 1.26 1.21 -10.68
N SER A 312 0.46 0.64 -11.57
CA SER A 312 -0.97 0.46 -11.36
C SER A 312 -1.35 -0.99 -11.04
N LEU A 313 -2.16 -1.17 -10.01
CA LEU A 313 -2.92 -2.37 -9.73
C LEU A 313 -4.39 -2.07 -10.00
N PHE A 314 -5.00 -2.72 -10.99
CA PHE A 314 -6.41 -2.61 -11.30
C PHE A 314 -7.19 -3.77 -10.67
N LEU A 315 -8.24 -3.45 -9.93
CA LEU A 315 -9.09 -4.38 -9.21
C LEU A 315 -10.45 -4.51 -9.92
N GLU A 316 -10.57 -5.57 -10.73
CA GLU A 316 -11.74 -5.86 -11.55
C GLU A 316 -12.18 -7.32 -11.33
N THR A 317 -12.11 -7.78 -10.08
CA THR A 317 -12.46 -9.15 -9.69
C THR A 317 -13.96 -9.36 -9.52
N ALA A 318 -14.75 -8.27 -9.47
CA ALA A 318 -16.17 -8.24 -9.16
C ALA A 318 -16.47 -8.76 -7.74
N SER A 319 -15.52 -8.60 -6.82
CA SER A 319 -15.62 -8.99 -5.41
C SER A 319 -14.71 -8.13 -4.54
N PRO A 320 -15.05 -7.90 -3.26
CA PRO A 320 -14.19 -7.17 -2.35
C PRO A 320 -12.80 -7.83 -2.19
N LEU A 321 -11.75 -7.02 -2.24
CA LEU A 321 -10.38 -7.45 -1.96
C LEU A 321 -9.95 -6.97 -0.56
N ILE A 322 -9.60 -7.92 0.31
CA ILE A 322 -9.16 -7.64 1.67
C ILE A 322 -7.68 -8.01 1.79
N PHE A 323 -6.81 -7.03 2.01
CA PHE A 323 -5.40 -7.24 2.28
C PHE A 323 -5.16 -7.59 3.75
N THR A 324 -4.79 -8.84 4.00
CA THR A 324 -4.41 -9.39 5.32
C THR A 324 -2.90 -9.51 5.51
N ALA A 325 -2.11 -9.20 4.49
CA ALA A 325 -0.66 -9.13 4.54
C ALA A 325 -0.16 -7.73 4.11
N PRO A 326 1.06 -7.32 4.51
CA PRO A 326 1.54 -5.97 4.26
C PRO A 326 1.59 -5.60 2.77
N VAL A 327 1.20 -4.35 2.49
CA VAL A 327 1.26 -3.75 1.15
C VAL A 327 2.09 -2.48 1.20
N ARG A 328 2.86 -2.24 0.14
CA ARG A 328 3.62 -1.02 -0.06
C ARG A 328 3.23 -0.39 -1.39
N ILE A 329 2.86 0.89 -1.39
CA ILE A 329 2.63 1.67 -2.61
C ILE A 329 3.73 2.70 -2.69
N SER A 330 4.54 2.65 -3.75
CA SER A 330 5.80 3.40 -3.85
C SER A 330 6.05 4.02 -5.22
N GLY A 331 5.04 4.06 -6.09
CA GLY A 331 5.08 4.86 -7.31
C GLY A 331 5.15 6.36 -7.02
N ASP A 332 5.74 7.13 -7.94
CA ASP A 332 5.91 8.58 -7.81
C ASP A 332 4.94 9.38 -8.71
N VAL A 333 4.12 8.69 -9.49
CA VAL A 333 3.11 9.28 -10.37
C VAL A 333 1.74 9.17 -9.72
N THR A 334 1.04 10.30 -9.57
CA THR A 334 -0.27 10.36 -8.90
C THR A 334 -1.41 9.69 -9.67
N SER A 335 -1.22 9.35 -10.95
CA SER A 335 -2.18 8.58 -11.76
C SER A 335 -1.92 7.07 -11.74
N ASN A 336 -0.84 6.64 -11.09
CA ASN A 336 -0.57 5.23 -10.80
C ASN A 336 -1.14 4.89 -9.41
N GLY A 337 -1.06 3.63 -9.00
CA GLY A 337 -1.45 3.17 -7.67
C GLY A 337 -2.52 2.09 -7.75
N ILE A 338 -3.55 2.16 -6.93
CA ILE A 338 -4.62 1.15 -6.92
C ILE A 338 -5.87 1.75 -7.57
N HIS A 339 -6.46 1.03 -8.52
CA HIS A 339 -7.62 1.44 -9.31
C HIS A 339 -8.68 0.36 -9.30
N GLY A 340 -9.89 0.70 -9.74
CA GLY A 340 -10.95 -0.27 -10.04
C GLY A 340 -12.20 -0.07 -9.21
N ASP A 341 -13.20 -0.90 -9.48
CA ASP A 341 -14.54 -0.76 -8.90
C ASP A 341 -14.78 -1.68 -7.71
N ASP A 342 -13.85 -2.60 -7.42
CA ASP A 342 -13.94 -3.48 -6.26
C ASP A 342 -13.76 -2.69 -4.95
N ASP A 343 -14.47 -3.12 -3.90
CA ASP A 343 -14.19 -2.67 -2.53
C ASP A 343 -12.79 -3.15 -2.10
N VAL A 344 -12.04 -2.30 -1.40
CA VAL A 344 -10.69 -2.58 -0.91
C VAL A 344 -10.61 -2.31 0.58
N THR A 345 -10.08 -3.27 1.33
CA THR A 345 -9.81 -3.11 2.77
C THR A 345 -8.39 -3.53 3.09
N PHE A 346 -7.63 -2.65 3.74
CA PHE A 346 -6.31 -2.96 4.30
C PHE A 346 -6.46 -3.29 5.79
N LEU A 347 -6.43 -4.58 6.14
CA LEU A 347 -6.40 -5.04 7.53
C LEU A 347 -4.97 -5.09 8.09
N ALA A 348 -3.99 -5.36 7.23
CA ALA A 348 -2.57 -5.33 7.57
C ALA A 348 -1.94 -3.95 7.32
N ASP A 349 -0.65 -3.83 7.63
CA ASP A 349 0.09 -2.58 7.47
C ASP A 349 0.16 -2.13 6.00
N LEU A 350 -0.12 -0.85 5.77
CA LEU A 350 0.03 -0.17 4.49
C LEU A 350 1.15 0.89 4.56
N GLU A 351 2.21 0.69 3.80
CA GLU A 351 3.22 1.72 3.55
C GLU A 351 2.86 2.51 2.30
N TRP A 352 2.34 3.72 2.47
CA TRP A 352 1.91 4.57 1.36
C TRP A 352 2.92 5.70 1.12
N LEU A 353 3.75 5.53 0.09
CA LEU A 353 4.90 6.38 -0.23
C LEU A 353 4.73 7.16 -1.53
N GLY A 354 3.52 7.19 -2.09
CA GLY A 354 3.21 7.89 -3.33
C GLY A 354 2.14 7.14 -4.11
N SER A 355 1.83 7.65 -5.30
CA SER A 355 0.72 7.20 -6.14
C SER A 355 -0.65 7.30 -5.44
N GLY A 356 -1.72 7.06 -6.20
CA GLY A 356 -3.08 7.24 -5.75
C GLY A 356 -3.82 5.97 -5.35
N LEU A 357 -4.86 6.16 -4.55
CA LEU A 357 -5.93 5.22 -4.31
C LEU A 357 -7.15 5.75 -5.10
N HIS A 358 -7.35 5.22 -6.30
CA HIS A 358 -8.32 5.63 -7.31
C HIS A 358 -9.48 4.63 -7.47
N THR A 359 -9.88 4.00 -6.38
CA THR A 359 -10.97 3.02 -6.43
C THR A 359 -12.30 3.75 -6.46
N THR A 360 -13.31 3.21 -7.15
CA THR A 360 -14.70 3.70 -7.06
C THR A 360 -15.53 2.88 -6.06
N GLY A 361 -15.06 1.67 -5.74
CA GLY A 361 -15.55 0.88 -4.61
C GLY A 361 -15.18 1.50 -3.26
N ARG A 362 -15.70 0.91 -2.19
CA ARG A 362 -15.39 1.32 -0.81
C ARG A 362 -13.91 1.13 -0.52
N LEU A 363 -13.24 2.15 0.03
CA LEU A 363 -11.84 2.11 0.43
C LEU A 363 -11.72 2.21 1.96
N GLU A 364 -11.24 1.15 2.61
CA GLU A 364 -11.02 1.13 4.06
C GLU A 364 -9.56 0.86 4.45
N LEU A 365 -9.04 1.73 5.33
CA LEU A 365 -7.75 1.58 6.01
C LEU A 365 -8.03 1.19 7.47
N ALA A 366 -8.00 -0.11 7.76
CA ALA A 366 -8.30 -0.66 9.08
C ALA A 366 -7.05 -1.07 9.88
N GLY A 367 -5.93 -1.33 9.19
CA GLY A 367 -4.63 -1.58 9.78
C GLY A 367 -3.84 -0.29 10.08
N ASN A 368 -2.54 -0.43 10.34
CA ASN A 368 -1.66 0.74 10.44
C ASN A 368 -1.32 1.23 9.03
N THR A 369 -1.47 2.52 8.78
CA THR A 369 -1.05 3.15 7.53
C THR A 369 -0.01 4.21 7.82
N ARG A 370 1.13 4.13 7.11
CA ARG A 370 2.17 5.13 7.13
C ARG A 370 2.21 5.88 5.80
N MET A 371 1.82 7.15 5.81
CA MET A 371 1.85 8.04 4.65
C MET A 371 3.13 8.88 4.69
N SER A 372 4.09 8.62 3.80
CA SER A 372 5.40 9.30 3.88
C SER A 372 6.08 9.68 2.55
N GLY A 373 5.35 9.69 1.44
CA GLY A 373 5.88 10.14 0.15
C GLY A 373 5.27 11.42 -0.44
N PRO A 374 5.77 11.89 -1.59
CA PRO A 374 5.44 13.22 -2.14
C PRO A 374 4.20 13.25 -3.05
N ALA A 375 3.67 12.09 -3.45
CA ALA A 375 2.65 11.96 -4.49
C ALA A 375 1.40 11.23 -3.99
N LEU A 376 0.82 11.63 -2.85
CA LEU A 376 -0.32 10.96 -2.23
C LEU A 376 -1.64 11.50 -2.81
N ASN A 377 -2.51 10.60 -3.28
CA ASN A 377 -3.79 10.97 -3.90
C ASN A 377 -4.93 10.01 -3.50
N VAL A 378 -6.09 10.54 -3.12
CA VAL A 378 -7.35 9.78 -3.02
C VAL A 378 -8.28 10.33 -4.09
N ASP A 379 -8.92 9.46 -4.86
CA ASP A 379 -9.68 9.84 -6.04
C ASP A 379 -10.93 8.97 -6.20
N GLY A 380 -12.10 9.61 -6.35
CA GLY A 380 -13.35 8.96 -6.71
C GLY A 380 -14.09 8.20 -5.59
N THR A 381 -13.55 8.13 -4.37
CA THR A 381 -14.15 7.40 -3.24
C THR A 381 -13.90 8.05 -1.89
N THR A 382 -14.56 7.53 -0.86
CA THR A 382 -14.30 7.88 0.53
C THR A 382 -13.19 6.99 1.09
N LEU A 383 -12.08 7.60 1.54
CA LEU A 383 -11.12 6.93 2.38
C LEU A 383 -11.70 6.81 3.80
N GLU A 384 -12.08 5.60 4.17
CA GLU A 384 -12.57 5.28 5.52
C GLU A 384 -11.41 4.79 6.40
N ASN A 385 -11.10 5.53 7.46
CA ASN A 385 -10.11 5.13 8.45
C ASN A 385 -10.79 4.52 9.67
N THR A 386 -10.53 3.24 9.93
CA THR A 386 -10.90 2.55 11.19
C THR A 386 -9.67 2.13 12.00
N GLY A 387 -8.47 2.29 11.43
CA GLY A 387 -7.18 1.98 12.04
C GLY A 387 -6.39 3.21 12.49
N ILE A 388 -5.06 3.16 12.30
CA ILE A 388 -4.14 4.24 12.66
C ILE A 388 -3.44 4.72 11.40
N ILE A 389 -3.71 5.97 11.01
CA ILE A 389 -3.00 6.65 9.93
C ILE A 389 -1.99 7.60 10.56
N VAL A 390 -0.71 7.44 10.21
CA VAL A 390 0.36 8.38 10.53
C VAL A 390 0.84 9.02 9.24
N TRP A 391 0.64 10.32 9.11
CA TRP A 391 1.00 11.10 7.93
C TRP A 391 2.18 12.01 8.23
N GLU A 392 3.28 11.80 7.51
CA GLU A 392 4.59 12.39 7.80
C GLU A 392 5.19 13.18 6.62
N SER A 393 4.49 13.32 5.51
CA SER A 393 5.05 13.90 4.27
C SER A 393 4.11 14.87 3.57
N ASP A 394 4.41 15.23 2.32
CA ASP A 394 3.78 16.32 1.56
C ASP A 394 2.25 16.18 1.40
N THR A 395 1.70 17.11 0.63
CA THR A 395 0.30 17.30 0.30
C THR A 395 -0.43 16.00 -0.04
N LEU A 396 -1.59 15.80 0.61
CA LEU A 396 -2.56 14.79 0.24
C LEU A 396 -3.55 15.42 -0.73
N ARG A 397 -3.60 14.91 -1.95
CA ARG A 397 -4.63 15.29 -2.92
C ARG A 397 -5.88 14.45 -2.68
N VAL A 398 -7.03 15.10 -2.68
CA VAL A 398 -8.34 14.45 -2.58
C VAL A 398 -9.19 15.01 -3.72
N GLU A 399 -9.52 14.16 -4.69
CA GLU A 399 -10.01 14.57 -6.02
C GLU A 399 -11.31 13.88 -6.41
N ASN A 400 -12.02 14.48 -7.38
CA ASN A 400 -13.20 13.89 -8.03
C ASN A 400 -14.24 13.36 -7.03
N ASP A 401 -14.73 14.27 -6.17
CA ASP A 401 -15.72 14.00 -5.13
C ASP A 401 -15.27 13.00 -4.04
N ALA A 402 -13.97 12.67 -3.97
CA ALA A 402 -13.41 11.92 -2.86
C ALA A 402 -13.58 12.65 -1.52
N SER A 403 -13.67 11.87 -0.45
CA SER A 403 -13.78 12.38 0.93
C SER A 403 -12.96 11.54 1.90
N ILE A 404 -12.75 12.04 3.11
CA ILE A 404 -12.07 11.31 4.18
C ILE A 404 -13.03 11.18 5.36
N LEU A 405 -13.21 9.96 5.86
CA LEU A 405 -14.00 9.67 7.05
C LEU A 405 -13.12 8.95 8.07
N ASN A 406 -12.79 9.63 9.17
CA ASN A 406 -12.13 9.02 10.31
C ASN A 406 -13.19 8.48 11.28
N HIS A 407 -13.38 7.16 11.31
CA HIS A 407 -14.43 6.50 12.11
C HIS A 407 -14.11 6.52 13.61
N PRO A 408 -15.12 6.27 14.48
CA PRO A 408 -14.87 6.05 15.90
C PRO A 408 -13.85 4.91 16.11
N GLY A 409 -12.82 5.16 16.93
CA GLY A 409 -11.69 4.25 17.16
C GLY A 409 -10.52 4.45 16.19
N GLY A 410 -10.74 5.14 15.06
CA GLY A 410 -9.69 5.52 14.13
C GLY A 410 -8.86 6.70 14.64
N VAL A 411 -7.55 6.68 14.35
CA VAL A 411 -6.61 7.78 14.61
C VAL A 411 -6.04 8.27 13.29
N PHE A 412 -6.10 9.57 13.06
CA PHE A 412 -5.48 10.25 11.92
C PHE A 412 -4.48 11.28 12.45
N ASP A 413 -3.19 10.94 12.44
CA ASP A 413 -2.11 11.74 13.03
C ASP A 413 -1.30 12.46 11.95
N ILE A 414 -1.29 13.79 12.00
CA ILE A 414 -0.56 14.69 11.12
C ILE A 414 0.77 15.08 11.78
N ARG A 415 1.89 14.81 11.10
CA ARG A 415 3.26 15.03 11.62
C ARG A 415 4.12 16.01 10.80
N HIS A 416 3.49 16.78 9.91
CA HIS A 416 4.17 17.69 8.98
C HIS A 416 3.39 19.00 8.80
N ASN A 417 3.93 19.88 7.93
CA ASN A 417 3.44 21.24 7.69
C ASN A 417 2.94 21.45 6.25
N ALA A 418 2.38 20.40 5.64
CA ALA A 418 1.82 20.51 4.28
C ALA A 418 0.32 20.75 4.37
N ARG A 419 -0.47 20.15 3.49
CA ARG A 419 -1.90 20.45 3.38
C ARG A 419 -2.70 19.27 2.86
N ILE A 420 -3.99 19.24 3.17
CA ILE A 420 -4.97 18.56 2.33
C ILE A 420 -5.35 19.52 1.21
N ASN A 421 -5.33 19.05 -0.03
CA ASN A 421 -5.64 19.85 -1.21
C ASN A 421 -6.59 19.12 -2.14
N PHE A 422 -7.38 19.87 -2.91
CA PHE A 422 -8.26 19.31 -3.93
C PHE A 422 -7.82 19.69 -5.33
N GLY A 423 -7.99 18.75 -6.26
CA GLY A 423 -7.68 18.94 -7.68
C GLY A 423 -8.78 19.66 -8.46
N SER A 424 -10.04 19.53 -8.01
CA SER A 424 -11.25 20.04 -8.66
C SER A 424 -12.30 20.44 -7.61
N TYR A 425 -13.06 21.50 -7.87
CA TYR A 425 -14.19 21.90 -7.02
C TYR A 425 -15.38 20.94 -7.19
N PRO A 426 -16.22 20.75 -6.15
CA PRO A 426 -16.15 21.36 -4.81
C PRO A 426 -15.01 20.81 -3.95
N ALA A 427 -14.64 21.52 -2.89
CA ALA A 427 -13.65 21.00 -1.95
C ALA A 427 -14.16 19.74 -1.24
N PRO A 428 -13.27 18.79 -0.91
CA PRO A 428 -13.64 17.53 -0.28
C PRO A 428 -14.09 17.77 1.16
N THR A 429 -14.85 16.81 1.69
CA THR A 429 -15.16 16.75 3.12
C THR A 429 -14.15 15.87 3.84
N PHE A 430 -13.64 16.35 4.96
CA PHE A 430 -12.96 15.55 5.98
C PHE A 430 -13.90 15.48 7.18
N GLU A 431 -14.47 14.33 7.47
CA GLU A 431 -15.29 14.11 8.66
C GLU A 431 -14.50 13.33 9.71
N ASN A 432 -14.29 13.94 10.87
CA ASN A 432 -13.67 13.30 12.02
C ASN A 432 -14.73 12.83 13.03
N ARG A 433 -14.83 11.52 13.26
CA ARG A 433 -15.60 10.89 14.35
C ARG A 433 -14.73 10.14 15.36
N GLY A 434 -13.47 9.90 15.01
CA GLY A 434 -12.43 9.31 15.87
C GLY A 434 -11.53 10.39 16.47
N ILE A 435 -10.22 10.19 16.36
CA ILE A 435 -9.18 11.15 16.77
C ILE A 435 -8.49 11.71 15.52
N LEU A 436 -8.62 13.02 15.30
CA LEU A 436 -7.76 13.78 14.41
C LEU A 436 -6.69 14.45 15.28
N LEU A 437 -5.43 14.08 15.07
CA LEU A 437 -4.32 14.49 15.92
C LEU A 437 -3.29 15.26 15.10
N ARG A 438 -2.80 16.35 15.67
CA ARG A 438 -1.64 17.09 15.15
C ARG A 438 -0.49 16.99 16.15
N SER A 439 0.25 15.88 16.12
CA SER A 439 1.27 15.55 17.13
C SER A 439 2.68 16.10 16.87
N ALA A 440 3.02 16.40 15.61
CA ALA A 440 4.38 16.84 15.25
C ALA A 440 4.41 17.81 14.07
N GLY A 441 5.44 18.67 14.06
CA GLY A 441 5.66 19.71 13.05
C GLY A 441 5.37 21.10 13.60
N THR A 442 6.31 22.02 13.49
CA THR A 442 6.22 23.33 14.16
C THR A 442 5.63 24.43 13.26
N GLY A 443 5.35 24.13 12.00
CA GLY A 443 4.85 25.08 11.02
C GLY A 443 3.34 25.02 10.87
N ASP A 444 2.87 25.63 9.77
CA ASP A 444 1.46 25.66 9.40
C ASP A 444 1.07 24.39 8.63
N PHE A 445 -0.01 23.74 9.03
CA PHE A 445 -0.69 22.71 8.25
C PHE A 445 -2.03 23.27 7.77
N THR A 446 -2.35 23.14 6.48
CA THR A 446 -3.58 23.74 5.93
C THR A 446 -4.62 22.71 5.51
N PHE A 447 -5.87 22.88 5.93
CA PHE A 447 -7.03 22.21 5.36
C PHE A 447 -7.64 23.06 4.25
N ASN A 448 -7.47 22.66 2.98
CA ASN A 448 -8.29 23.14 1.88
C ASN A 448 -9.48 22.17 1.68
N ALA A 449 -10.32 22.02 2.71
CA ALA A 449 -11.41 21.04 2.76
C ALA A 449 -12.52 21.54 3.70
N HIS A 450 -13.72 20.97 3.57
CA HIS A 450 -14.76 21.10 4.60
C HIS A 450 -14.41 20.16 5.75
N LEU A 451 -13.96 20.70 6.89
CA LEU A 451 -13.65 19.93 8.08
C LEU A 451 -14.89 19.88 8.99
N VAL A 452 -15.44 18.67 9.16
CA VAL A 452 -16.54 18.41 10.10
C VAL A 452 -16.00 17.62 11.28
N ASN A 453 -16.03 18.20 12.47
CA ASN A 453 -15.63 17.51 13.69
C ASN A 453 -16.85 17.00 14.49
N ARG A 454 -16.81 15.72 14.84
CA ARG A 454 -17.73 15.01 15.74
C ARG A 454 -17.00 14.19 16.81
N GLY A 455 -15.70 13.99 16.64
CA GLY A 455 -14.81 13.26 17.54
C GLY A 455 -13.85 14.21 18.27
N LEU A 456 -12.65 13.73 18.57
CA LEU A 456 -11.57 14.56 19.15
C LEU A 456 -10.72 15.14 18.02
N PHE A 457 -10.57 16.46 18.00
CA PHE A 457 -9.58 17.16 17.20
C PHE A 457 -8.54 17.80 18.12
N GLU A 458 -7.36 17.19 18.20
CA GLU A 458 -6.33 17.56 19.16
C GLU A 458 -5.12 18.19 18.45
N ILE A 459 -4.75 19.41 18.87
CA ILE A 459 -3.65 20.18 18.30
C ILE A 459 -2.55 20.37 19.32
N GLN A 460 -1.55 19.47 19.30
CA GLN A 460 -0.47 19.46 20.29
C GLN A 460 0.69 20.41 19.93
N THR A 461 0.81 20.79 18.65
CA THR A 461 1.92 21.63 18.18
C THR A 461 1.63 22.30 16.85
N GLY A 462 2.38 23.36 16.54
CA GLY A 462 2.28 24.10 15.30
C GLY A 462 0.96 24.88 15.17
N ILE A 463 0.56 25.11 13.93
CA ILE A 463 -0.68 25.81 13.59
C ILE A 463 -1.46 24.94 12.60
N VAL A 464 -2.74 24.72 12.86
CA VAL A 464 -3.66 24.21 11.84
C VAL A 464 -4.44 25.39 11.28
N THR A 465 -4.33 25.62 9.99
CA THR A 465 -5.09 26.64 9.27
C THR A 465 -6.25 25.98 8.51
N ILE A 466 -7.47 26.47 8.75
CA ILE A 466 -8.63 26.18 7.91
C ILE A 466 -8.73 27.25 6.84
N ASN A 467 -8.68 26.85 5.57
CA ASN A 467 -8.84 27.77 4.45
C ASN A 467 -10.33 27.97 4.13
N LEU A 468 -10.93 29.03 4.66
CA LEU A 468 -12.36 29.31 4.52
C LEU A 468 -12.76 29.89 3.16
N ALA A 469 -11.79 30.27 2.31
CA ALA A 469 -12.09 30.60 0.91
C ALA A 469 -12.39 29.34 0.07
N LEU A 470 -11.91 28.18 0.53
CA LEU A 470 -12.01 26.93 -0.20
C LEU A 470 -12.82 25.84 0.52
N GLY A 471 -12.99 25.94 1.83
CA GLY A 471 -13.69 24.97 2.66
C GLY A 471 -14.45 25.62 3.80
N SER A 472 -14.69 24.86 4.87
CA SER A 472 -15.35 25.33 6.09
C SER A 472 -14.86 24.54 7.29
N PHE A 473 -15.18 25.02 8.50
CA PHE A 473 -15.02 24.27 9.74
C PHE A 473 -16.34 24.26 10.50
N VAL A 474 -16.84 23.07 10.83
CA VAL A 474 -18.03 22.90 11.67
C VAL A 474 -17.77 21.80 12.70
N GLN A 475 -17.85 22.13 13.98
CA GLN A 475 -17.90 21.15 15.05
C GLN A 475 -19.34 20.95 15.51
N THR A 476 -19.87 19.74 15.35
CA THR A 476 -21.26 19.42 15.73
C THR A 476 -21.35 18.58 17.01
N ALA A 477 -20.25 17.96 17.42
CA ALA A 477 -20.09 17.16 18.63
C ALA A 477 -18.59 16.96 18.92
N GLY A 478 -18.26 16.21 19.97
CA GLY A 478 -16.87 15.89 20.32
C GLY A 478 -16.15 17.10 20.91
N ALA A 479 -14.84 17.20 20.67
CA ALA A 479 -14.02 18.27 21.21
C ALA A 479 -12.97 18.76 20.21
N THR A 480 -12.65 20.06 20.25
CA THR A 480 -11.40 20.61 19.72
C THR A 480 -10.55 21.02 20.91
N HIS A 481 -9.36 20.45 21.04
CA HIS A 481 -8.46 20.67 22.17
C HIS A 481 -7.12 21.26 21.69
N LEU A 482 -6.74 22.41 22.25
CA LEU A 482 -5.50 23.12 21.93
C LEU A 482 -4.41 22.87 22.98
N ASP A 483 -3.76 21.70 22.92
CA ASP A 483 -2.68 21.28 23.81
C ASP A 483 -1.30 21.84 23.39
N GLY A 484 -1.17 23.16 23.35
CA GLY A 484 0.09 23.83 22.96
C GLY A 484 0.23 24.09 21.45
N GLY A 485 -0.71 23.62 20.62
CA GLY A 485 -0.89 24.05 19.24
C GLY A 485 -1.92 25.18 19.09
N ASN A 486 -2.09 25.67 17.85
CA ASN A 486 -2.98 26.78 17.53
C ASN A 486 -3.88 26.44 16.34
N LEU A 487 -5.05 27.08 16.28
CA LEU A 487 -5.98 27.02 15.16
C LEU A 487 -6.02 28.39 14.47
N ARG A 488 -6.17 28.43 13.15
CA ARG A 488 -6.32 29.67 12.39
C ARG A 488 -7.43 29.54 11.36
N SER A 489 -8.27 30.55 11.22
CA SER A 489 -9.12 30.73 10.05
C SER A 489 -8.40 31.62 9.04
N ALA A 490 -8.03 31.09 7.88
CA ALA A 490 -7.57 31.91 6.77
C ALA A 490 -8.76 32.43 5.96
N PHE A 491 -8.65 33.70 5.54
CA PHE A 491 -9.72 34.49 4.92
C PHE A 491 -10.87 34.77 5.90
N ASP A 492 -11.38 36.01 5.90
CA ASP A 492 -12.39 36.46 6.87
C ASP A 492 -13.62 35.55 6.80
N GLY A 493 -13.77 34.71 7.82
CA GLY A 493 -14.80 33.69 7.92
C GLY A 493 -14.91 33.18 9.35
N LEU A 494 -15.75 32.17 9.56
CA LEU A 494 -16.16 31.72 10.89
C LEU A 494 -15.72 30.27 11.15
N LEU A 495 -15.18 30.04 12.34
CA LEU A 495 -15.04 28.70 12.89
C LEU A 495 -16.32 28.40 13.69
N GLU A 496 -17.16 27.52 13.15
CA GLU A 496 -18.47 27.22 13.71
C GLU A 496 -18.38 26.04 14.70
N PHE A 497 -18.67 26.31 15.97
CA PHE A 497 -18.79 25.32 17.02
C PHE A 497 -20.27 25.18 17.38
N GLU A 498 -21.00 24.40 16.59
CA GLU A 498 -22.44 24.14 16.79
C GLU A 498 -22.72 23.21 17.99
N GLY A 499 -21.73 22.40 18.41
CA GLY A 499 -21.84 21.51 19.56
C GLY A 499 -20.49 20.97 20.04
N GLY A 500 -20.52 20.19 21.12
CA GLY A 500 -19.31 19.64 21.74
C GLY A 500 -18.58 20.62 22.65
N GLU A 501 -17.26 20.47 22.72
CA GLU A 501 -16.36 21.26 23.58
C GLU A 501 -15.24 21.93 22.79
N LEU A 502 -14.86 23.15 23.17
CA LEU A 502 -13.62 23.82 22.75
C LEU A 502 -12.78 24.06 23.99
N THR A 503 -11.57 23.48 24.04
CA THR A 503 -10.76 23.43 25.24
C THR A 503 -9.26 23.67 24.99
N GLY A 504 -8.48 23.81 26.08
CA GLY A 504 -7.04 24.07 26.05
C GLY A 504 -6.64 25.56 26.04
N GLY A 505 -5.35 25.82 26.20
CA GLY A 505 -4.76 27.17 26.37
C GLY A 505 -4.12 27.78 25.11
N GLY A 506 -4.48 27.30 23.92
CA GLY A 506 -3.90 27.76 22.66
C GLY A 506 -4.47 29.09 22.14
N THR A 507 -4.01 29.49 20.96
CA THR A 507 -4.55 30.63 20.20
C THR A 507 -5.42 30.15 19.05
N ILE A 508 -6.58 30.78 18.89
CA ILE A 508 -7.40 30.79 17.68
C ILE A 508 -7.20 32.14 17.00
N ASP A 509 -6.51 32.10 15.86
CA ASP A 509 -6.31 33.26 15.01
C ASP A 509 -7.47 33.37 14.01
N GLY A 510 -8.58 33.97 14.45
CA GLY A 510 -9.85 33.93 13.72
C GLY A 510 -11.09 34.31 14.52
N ASN A 511 -12.24 34.33 13.84
CA ASN A 511 -13.54 34.50 14.48
C ASN A 511 -14.11 33.15 14.91
N VAL A 512 -14.69 33.11 16.11
CA VAL A 512 -15.32 31.93 16.71
C VAL A 512 -16.81 32.20 16.87
N ASP A 513 -17.63 31.29 16.35
CA ASP A 513 -19.07 31.26 16.60
C ASP A 513 -19.43 29.99 17.35
N SER A 514 -19.82 30.14 18.62
CA SER A 514 -20.03 29.03 19.53
C SER A 514 -21.48 28.93 19.97
N SER A 515 -22.13 27.85 19.56
CA SER A 515 -23.27 27.22 20.24
C SER A 515 -22.84 26.04 21.12
N ALA A 516 -21.54 25.71 21.14
CA ALA A 516 -20.91 24.66 21.92
C ALA A 516 -20.50 25.11 23.34
N ALA A 517 -20.01 24.18 24.15
CA ALA A 517 -19.37 24.51 25.41
C ALA A 517 -17.91 24.93 25.17
N ILE A 518 -17.47 26.02 25.77
CA ILE A 518 -16.04 26.34 25.92
C ILE A 518 -15.67 25.91 27.33
N VAL A 519 -14.71 24.99 27.47
CA VAL A 519 -14.35 24.37 28.73
C VAL A 519 -12.84 24.52 28.94
N GLY A 520 -12.41 25.01 30.10
CA GLY A 520 -11.01 24.80 30.50
C GLY A 520 -10.83 23.34 30.88
N ASP A 521 -9.78 22.73 30.36
CA ASP A 521 -9.52 21.30 30.47
C ASP A 521 -8.47 21.01 31.54
N ASP A 522 -8.54 19.80 32.09
CA ASP A 522 -7.46 19.10 32.81
C ASP A 522 -7.11 19.48 34.25
N ASP A 523 -8.01 20.07 35.05
CA ASP A 523 -7.67 20.53 36.40
C ASP A 523 -6.49 21.57 36.41
N VAL A 524 -6.21 22.18 35.26
CA VAL A 524 -5.17 23.18 35.06
C VAL A 524 -5.80 24.42 34.43
N ALA A 525 -5.54 25.56 35.04
CA ALA A 525 -5.99 26.84 34.53
C ALA A 525 -5.35 27.18 33.17
N ASN A 526 -6.20 27.43 32.18
CA ASN A 526 -5.81 27.69 30.80
C ASN A 526 -6.24 29.10 30.35
N THR A 527 -5.47 29.71 29.44
CA THR A 527 -5.88 30.95 28.77
C THR A 527 -6.09 30.69 27.29
N LEU A 528 -7.35 30.63 26.85
CA LEU A 528 -7.70 30.57 25.43
C LEU A 528 -7.63 31.99 24.84
N THR A 529 -6.88 32.16 23.75
CA THR A 529 -6.80 33.44 23.04
C THR A 529 -7.51 33.35 21.70
N ILE A 530 -8.50 34.20 21.45
CA ILE A 530 -9.21 34.36 20.18
C ILE A 530 -8.85 35.74 19.64
N THR A 531 -8.11 35.84 18.56
CA THR A 531 -7.68 37.16 18.03
C THR A 531 -8.82 37.93 17.38
N GLY A 532 -9.84 37.23 16.90
CA GLY A 532 -11.03 37.80 16.27
C GLY A 532 -12.22 37.94 17.23
N HIS A 533 -13.42 37.96 16.63
CA HIS A 533 -14.68 38.04 17.34
C HIS A 533 -15.06 36.69 17.97
N TYR A 534 -15.46 36.69 19.23
CA TYR A 534 -16.02 35.55 19.94
C TYR A 534 -17.53 35.74 20.15
N ALA A 535 -18.34 34.97 19.43
CA ALA A 535 -19.79 34.90 19.64
C ALA A 535 -20.15 33.67 20.47
N GLN A 536 -20.81 33.87 21.61
CA GLN A 536 -21.42 32.82 22.42
C GLN A 536 -22.95 32.93 22.34
N HIS A 537 -23.62 31.91 21.82
CA HIS A 537 -25.08 31.88 21.66
C HIS A 537 -25.82 31.32 22.88
N ASP A 538 -27.15 31.39 22.84
CA ASP A 538 -28.07 31.04 23.93
C ASP A 538 -27.91 29.62 24.49
N LEU A 539 -27.43 28.67 23.68
CA LEU A 539 -27.21 27.28 24.09
C LEU A 539 -25.77 27.00 24.52
N ALA A 540 -24.85 27.93 24.27
CA ALA A 540 -23.45 27.78 24.61
C ALA A 540 -23.21 28.00 26.10
N ARG A 541 -22.10 27.41 26.56
CA ARG A 541 -21.68 27.48 27.95
C ARG A 541 -20.19 27.75 28.05
N LEU A 542 -19.81 28.87 28.64
CA LEU A 542 -18.42 29.13 29.04
C LEU A 542 -18.20 28.58 30.44
N VAL A 543 -17.43 27.51 30.55
CA VAL A 543 -17.01 26.93 31.83
C VAL A 543 -15.66 27.53 32.21
N THR A 544 -15.57 28.04 33.43
CA THR A 544 -14.34 28.58 34.00
C THR A 544 -13.98 27.83 35.26
N GLU A 545 -12.86 27.12 35.22
CA GLU A 545 -12.27 26.45 36.36
C GLU A 545 -11.42 27.41 37.19
N ILE A 546 -11.53 27.32 38.50
CA ILE A 546 -10.86 28.21 39.45
C ILE A 546 -10.11 27.38 40.50
N LEU A 547 -8.80 27.62 40.62
CA LEU A 547 -7.98 27.12 41.71
C LEU A 547 -7.72 28.22 42.76
N GLU A 548 -7.19 29.37 42.37
CA GLU A 548 -6.84 30.47 43.29
C GLU A 548 -6.86 31.82 42.54
N PRO A 549 -6.94 32.97 43.23
CA PRO A 549 -7.12 34.29 42.60
C PRO A 549 -5.90 34.83 41.83
N SER A 550 -4.83 34.05 41.67
CA SER A 550 -3.68 34.43 40.84
C SER A 550 -3.93 34.20 39.35
N GLU A 551 -3.39 35.10 38.51
CA GLU A 551 -3.40 34.88 37.07
C GLU A 551 -2.68 33.57 36.72
N GLY A 552 -3.26 32.80 35.79
CA GLY A 552 -2.77 31.45 35.45
C GLY A 552 -3.19 30.37 36.44
N SER A 553 -4.08 30.69 37.40
CA SER A 553 -4.67 29.74 38.35
C SER A 553 -6.20 29.66 38.24
N PHE A 554 -6.75 30.24 37.18
CA PHE A 554 -8.12 30.06 36.73
C PHE A 554 -8.19 30.22 35.21
N ASP A 555 -9.23 29.67 34.59
CA ASP A 555 -9.41 29.77 33.15
C ASP A 555 -9.78 31.18 32.69
N ARG A 556 -9.33 31.53 31.49
CA ARG A 556 -9.69 32.82 30.89
C ARG A 556 -9.79 32.73 29.38
N VAL A 557 -10.73 33.49 28.83
CA VAL A 557 -10.80 33.79 27.40
C VAL A 557 -10.31 35.22 27.15
N LEU A 558 -9.34 35.37 26.25
CA LEU A 558 -8.96 36.66 25.67
C LEU A 558 -9.55 36.72 24.27
N ALA A 559 -10.32 37.75 23.94
CA ALA A 559 -10.93 37.91 22.62
C ALA A 559 -10.55 39.25 21.98
N GLY A 560 -10.67 39.36 20.65
CA GLY A 560 -10.70 40.65 19.96
C GLY A 560 -11.95 41.40 20.36
N GLU A 561 -13.11 40.88 19.99
CA GLU A 561 -14.44 41.36 20.44
C GLU A 561 -15.22 40.17 21.01
N ALA A 562 -16.19 40.41 21.89
CA ALA A 562 -17.00 39.34 22.47
C ALA A 562 -18.49 39.68 22.61
N ASP A 563 -19.34 38.82 22.07
CA ASP A 563 -20.79 38.81 22.28
C ASP A 563 -21.16 37.58 23.13
N VAL A 564 -21.69 37.79 24.34
CA VAL A 564 -21.88 36.73 25.34
C VAL A 564 -23.35 36.52 25.69
N ALA A 565 -23.92 35.39 25.27
CA ALA A 565 -25.23 34.88 25.66
C ALA A 565 -25.13 33.49 26.34
N GLY A 566 -26.26 32.84 26.60
CA GLY A 566 -26.29 31.49 27.16
C GLY A 566 -25.84 31.43 28.62
N THR A 567 -24.89 30.56 28.97
CA THR A 567 -24.47 30.34 30.37
C THR A 567 -22.97 30.59 30.58
N ILE A 568 -22.61 31.23 31.69
CA ILE A 568 -21.27 31.15 32.28
C ILE A 568 -21.36 30.22 33.49
N GLU A 569 -20.57 29.16 33.51
CA GLU A 569 -20.48 28.21 34.62
C GLU A 569 -19.12 28.36 35.32
N ILE A 570 -19.15 28.57 36.62
CA ILE A 570 -17.94 28.53 37.44
C ILE A 570 -17.77 27.12 37.99
N GLN A 571 -16.56 26.59 37.93
CA GLN A 571 -16.18 25.33 38.56
C GLN A 571 -14.99 25.56 39.49
N MET A 572 -15.04 24.99 40.69
CA MET A 572 -13.94 25.08 41.65
C MET A 572 -13.11 23.81 41.55
N LEU A 573 -11.84 23.95 41.23
CA LEU A 573 -10.90 22.85 41.14
C LEU A 573 -10.64 22.23 42.53
N GLN A 574 -10.18 20.98 42.55
CA GLN A 574 -9.89 20.31 43.81
C GLN A 574 -8.80 21.07 44.58
N GLY A 575 -9.11 21.49 45.81
CA GLY A 575 -8.20 22.27 46.65
C GLY A 575 -8.23 23.77 46.40
N ALA A 576 -9.25 24.28 45.68
CA ALA A 576 -9.43 25.70 45.44
C ALA A 576 -9.31 26.55 46.71
N ARG A 577 -8.53 27.62 46.64
CA ARG A 577 -8.25 28.56 47.73
C ARG A 577 -8.82 29.92 47.36
N VAL A 578 -10.09 30.08 47.66
CA VAL A 578 -10.83 31.30 47.35
C VAL A 578 -11.38 31.93 48.63
N SER A 579 -11.35 33.26 48.68
CA SER A 579 -11.71 34.10 49.83
C SER A 579 -12.64 35.23 49.41
N ASP A 580 -13.27 35.85 50.42
CA ASP A 580 -14.06 37.06 50.23
C ASP A 580 -13.21 38.21 49.66
N GLY A 581 -13.74 38.86 48.63
CA GLY A 581 -13.07 39.91 47.87
C GLY A 581 -12.22 39.40 46.70
N ASP A 582 -11.98 38.10 46.58
CA ASP A 582 -11.24 37.53 45.46
C ASP A 582 -11.97 37.79 44.15
N SER A 583 -11.23 38.21 43.13
CA SER A 583 -11.76 38.67 41.85
C SER A 583 -11.08 37.94 40.69
N PHE A 584 -11.87 37.54 39.70
CA PHE A 584 -11.43 36.72 38.57
C PHE A 584 -11.91 37.37 37.27
N LEU A 585 -10.99 37.61 36.34
CA LEU A 585 -11.30 38.17 35.02
C LEU A 585 -11.39 37.04 34.02
N ILE A 586 -12.59 36.52 33.79
CA ILE A 586 -12.77 35.26 33.05
C ILE A 586 -12.89 35.47 31.54
N LEU A 587 -13.23 36.69 31.11
CA LEU A 587 -13.24 37.09 29.71
C LEU A 587 -12.72 38.51 29.59
N ILE A 588 -11.80 38.77 28.65
CA ILE A 588 -11.27 40.10 28.35
C ILE A 588 -11.31 40.31 26.84
N ALA A 589 -11.91 41.41 26.36
CA ALA A 589 -12.02 41.74 24.94
C ALA A 589 -11.85 43.25 24.68
N ASP A 590 -11.63 43.69 23.44
CA ASP A 590 -11.72 45.12 23.07
C ASP A 590 -13.09 45.69 23.43
N GLN A 591 -14.14 44.93 23.15
CA GLN A 591 -15.51 45.23 23.56
C GLN A 591 -16.23 43.97 24.01
N VAL A 592 -17.06 44.07 25.05
CA VAL A 592 -17.94 42.98 25.52
C VAL A 592 -19.41 43.40 25.45
N THR A 593 -20.18 42.73 24.61
CA THR A 593 -21.65 42.81 24.61
C THR A 593 -22.22 41.64 25.41
N VAL A 594 -23.15 41.92 26.34
CA VAL A 594 -23.82 40.88 27.13
C VAL A 594 -25.29 40.79 26.74
N ALA A 595 -25.74 39.59 26.41
CA ALA A 595 -27.14 39.33 26.10
C ALA A 595 -28.02 39.37 27.37
N PRO A 596 -29.28 39.83 27.28
CA PRO A 596 -30.18 40.00 28.42
C PRO A 596 -30.65 38.68 29.05
N ASN A 597 -30.30 37.54 28.46
CA ASN A 597 -30.63 36.20 28.92
C ASN A 597 -29.39 35.43 29.44
N LEU A 598 -28.23 36.09 29.60
CA LEU A 598 -27.04 35.46 30.16
C LEU A 598 -27.34 34.91 31.58
N GLU A 599 -27.12 33.62 31.75
CA GLU A 599 -27.23 32.93 33.04
C GLU A 599 -25.84 32.71 33.65
N LEU A 600 -25.73 32.92 34.96
CA LEU A 600 -24.55 32.53 35.73
C LEU A 600 -24.88 31.29 36.57
N LEU A 601 -24.13 30.21 36.34
CA LEU A 601 -24.21 28.96 37.08
C LEU A 601 -22.98 28.78 37.97
N VAL A 602 -23.22 28.38 39.21
CA VAL A 602 -22.19 28.31 40.26
C VAL A 602 -22.37 27.01 41.04
N PRO A 603 -21.30 26.32 41.49
CA PRO A 603 -21.43 25.09 42.25
C PRO A 603 -22.08 25.35 43.61
N ALA A 604 -23.03 24.51 44.03
CA ALA A 604 -23.67 24.60 45.35
C ALA A 604 -22.67 24.50 46.52
N ASP A 605 -21.56 23.82 46.27
CA ASP A 605 -20.55 23.44 47.24
C ASP A 605 -19.44 24.52 47.34
N ALA A 606 -19.40 25.43 46.35
CA ALA A 606 -18.43 26.50 46.23
C ALA A 606 -18.76 27.67 47.17
N ILE A 607 -18.67 27.42 48.48
CA ILE A 607 -18.81 28.38 49.58
C ILE A 607 -20.25 28.43 50.13
N GLU A 608 -20.40 28.11 51.42
CA GLU A 608 -21.60 28.34 52.21
C GLU A 608 -22.09 29.80 52.04
N GLY A 609 -23.02 30.03 51.11
CA GLY A 609 -23.87 31.20 51.04
C GLY A 609 -23.36 32.45 50.31
N ARG A 610 -22.33 32.38 49.44
CA ARG A 610 -21.54 33.59 49.12
C ARG A 610 -21.11 33.67 47.65
N LEU A 611 -21.91 34.33 46.83
CA LEU A 611 -21.51 34.72 45.48
C LEU A 611 -22.55 35.65 44.86
N ASP A 612 -22.14 36.83 44.38
CA ASP A 612 -23.17 37.83 44.05
C ASP A 612 -22.92 38.71 42.83
N LEU A 613 -21.77 38.66 42.14
CA LEU A 613 -21.61 39.60 41.02
C LEU A 613 -20.68 39.13 39.90
N VAL A 614 -21.27 38.93 38.72
CA VAL A 614 -20.57 39.04 37.44
C VAL A 614 -20.87 40.41 36.86
N THR A 615 -19.84 41.21 36.62
CA THR A 615 -19.95 42.55 36.02
C THR A 615 -19.00 42.68 34.84
N VAL A 616 -19.47 43.33 33.78
CA VAL A 616 -18.58 43.96 32.81
C VAL A 616 -17.91 45.16 33.47
N VAL A 617 -16.59 45.20 33.42
CA VAL A 617 -15.73 46.25 33.98
C VAL A 617 -14.75 46.73 32.92
N ASP A 618 -14.17 47.90 33.12
CA ASP A 618 -12.95 48.28 32.40
C ASP A 618 -11.91 47.18 32.61
N GLY A 619 -11.42 46.62 31.51
CA GLY A 619 -10.40 45.60 31.49
C GLY A 619 -9.08 46.10 32.08
N PRO A 620 -8.17 45.19 32.45
CA PRO A 620 -6.87 45.56 33.05
C PRO A 620 -5.96 46.34 32.08
N PHE A 621 -6.31 46.36 30.79
CA PHE A 621 -5.59 47.07 29.74
C PHE A 621 -6.45 48.23 29.21
N THR A 622 -5.79 49.36 28.95
CA THR A 622 -6.45 50.56 28.41
C THR A 622 -7.24 50.23 27.14
N GLY A 623 -8.54 50.50 27.14
CA GLY A 623 -9.42 50.31 25.99
C GLY A 623 -9.93 48.88 25.80
N LYS A 624 -9.81 48.01 26.80
CA LYS A 624 -10.44 46.68 26.84
C LYS A 624 -11.61 46.67 27.82
N ASP A 625 -12.63 45.87 27.54
CA ASP A 625 -13.70 45.46 28.47
C ASP A 625 -13.37 44.08 29.07
N ALA A 626 -13.94 43.75 30.23
CA ALA A 626 -13.79 42.42 30.81
C ALA A 626 -15.01 41.97 31.62
N ILE A 627 -15.32 40.68 31.55
CA ILE A 627 -16.25 40.03 32.48
C ILE A 627 -15.47 39.65 33.74
N ARG A 628 -15.80 40.32 34.84
CA ARG A 628 -15.25 40.06 36.17
C ARG A 628 -16.26 39.34 37.04
N PHE A 629 -15.75 38.35 37.75
CA PHE A 629 -16.41 37.66 38.84
C PHE A 629 -15.77 38.07 40.17
N THR A 630 -16.56 38.30 41.23
CA THR A 630 -16.04 38.60 42.58
C THR A 630 -16.77 37.78 43.64
N ILE A 631 -16.01 37.20 44.56
CA ILE A 631 -16.53 36.45 45.70
C ILE A 631 -16.88 37.44 46.80
N THR A 632 -18.11 37.42 47.32
CA THR A 632 -18.58 38.35 48.36
C THR A 632 -19.33 37.65 49.50
N ASN A 633 -19.15 38.16 50.72
CA ASN A 633 -19.72 37.61 51.95
C ASN A 633 -21.07 38.21 52.40
N VAL A 634 -21.65 39.14 51.65
CA VAL A 634 -22.80 39.95 52.12
C VAL A 634 -24.11 39.43 51.51
N ILE A 635 -25.04 38.95 52.35
CA ILE A 635 -26.42 38.60 51.95
C ILE A 635 -27.33 39.82 52.12
N PRO A 636 -28.06 40.28 51.09
CA PRO A 636 -29.31 40.99 51.31
C PRO A 636 -30.47 39.98 51.39
N SER A 637 -31.02 39.74 52.58
CA SER A 637 -32.21 38.88 52.76
C SER A 637 -33.51 39.61 52.39
N PRO A 638 -34.64 38.91 52.13
CA PRO A 638 -34.91 37.98 51.04
C PRO A 638 -36.17 38.41 50.22
N SER A 639 -36.24 38.11 48.92
CA SER A 639 -37.48 37.64 48.25
C SER A 639 -37.29 37.49 46.74
N THR A 640 -37.43 36.28 46.22
CA THR A 640 -38.17 35.89 45.00
C THR A 640 -38.13 36.72 43.70
N VAL A 641 -37.25 37.71 43.53
CA VAL A 641 -37.22 38.58 42.36
C VAL A 641 -35.77 38.79 41.95
N ALA A 642 -35.55 38.67 40.64
CA ALA A 642 -34.29 38.94 39.94
C ALA A 642 -33.49 40.05 40.63
N MET A 643 -32.30 39.69 41.10
CA MET A 643 -31.34 40.66 41.61
C MET A 643 -30.75 41.38 40.39
N VAL A 644 -31.28 42.57 40.12
CA VAL A 644 -30.74 43.47 39.10
C VAL A 644 -29.42 44.02 39.63
N ALA A 645 -28.32 43.37 39.25
CA ALA A 645 -27.00 43.99 39.32
C ALA A 645 -27.02 45.23 38.42
N THR A 646 -26.48 46.35 38.92
CA THR A 646 -26.45 47.61 38.17
C THR A 646 -25.39 47.50 37.09
N LEU A 647 -25.76 46.92 35.96
CA LEU A 647 -25.03 46.96 34.71
C LEU A 647 -26.04 46.95 33.56
N VAL A 648 -25.60 47.33 32.37
CA VAL A 648 -26.46 47.57 31.19
C VAL A 648 -27.02 46.25 30.65
N GLY A 649 -28.03 45.67 31.33
CA GLY A 649 -28.75 44.45 30.92
C GLY A 649 -29.15 43.55 32.11
N PRO A 650 -30.34 42.92 32.10
CA PRO A 650 -30.72 41.97 33.15
C PRO A 650 -29.93 40.66 33.00
N MET A 651 -29.33 40.18 34.10
CA MET A 651 -28.66 38.86 34.19
C MET A 651 -29.44 37.98 35.18
N ILE A 652 -29.56 36.68 34.92
CA ILE A 652 -30.28 35.75 35.80
C ILE A 652 -29.28 34.82 36.49
N MET A 653 -29.23 34.86 37.82
CA MET A 653 -28.34 34.00 38.61
C MET A 653 -29.07 32.74 39.10
N ARG A 654 -28.45 31.55 38.95
CA ARG A 654 -29.00 30.26 39.43
C ARG A 654 -27.94 29.43 40.14
N ARG A 655 -28.33 28.77 41.24
CA ARG A 655 -27.48 27.77 41.93
C ARG A 655 -27.72 26.38 41.33
N SER A 656 -26.66 25.63 41.05
CA SER A 656 -26.81 24.24 40.63
C SER A 656 -27.37 23.39 41.78
N SER A 657 -28.41 22.58 41.54
CA SER A 657 -28.93 21.68 42.57
C SER A 657 -28.11 20.38 42.58
N GLY A 658 -27.26 20.19 43.59
CA GLY A 658 -26.49 18.96 43.75
C GLY A 658 -27.36 17.72 43.88
N ARG A 659 -27.63 17.03 42.76
CA ARG A 659 -28.16 15.66 42.78
C ARG A 659 -26.98 14.72 42.63
N ARG A 660 -26.44 14.25 43.77
CA ARG A 660 -25.58 13.06 43.80
C ARG A 660 -26.30 11.92 43.08
N THR A 661 -25.89 11.61 41.86
CA THR A 661 -26.15 10.29 41.28
C THR A 661 -25.26 9.31 42.03
N ARG A 662 -25.81 8.70 43.10
CA ARG A 662 -25.28 7.39 43.52
C ARG A 662 -25.42 6.47 42.31
N ARG A 663 -24.29 5.98 41.79
CA ARG A 663 -24.27 4.73 41.02
C ARG A 663 -25.13 3.71 41.79
N PRO A 664 -26.09 3.02 41.16
CA PRO A 664 -26.59 1.79 41.73
C PRO A 664 -25.44 0.79 41.66
N ASP A 665 -25.06 0.23 42.81
CA ASP A 665 -24.29 -1.02 42.83
C ASP A 665 -25.03 -2.07 41.98
N PRO A 666 -24.31 -2.91 41.21
CA PRO A 666 -24.94 -4.03 40.56
C PRO A 666 -25.41 -5.00 41.64
N LEU A 667 -26.73 -5.19 41.73
CA LEU A 667 -27.32 -6.30 42.46
C LEU A 667 -26.81 -7.61 41.85
N GLU A 668 -25.92 -8.28 42.58
CA GLU A 668 -25.83 -9.74 42.54
C GLU A 668 -27.20 -10.31 42.91
N THR A 669 -27.83 -11.02 41.99
CA THR A 669 -28.65 -12.19 42.31
C THR A 669 -28.64 -13.15 41.13
N THR A 670 -28.07 -14.34 41.39
CA THR A 670 -28.40 -15.69 40.89
C THR A 670 -28.73 -15.90 39.42
#